data_AF-A0A2K3P0H7-F1
#
_entry.id   AF-A0A2K3P0H7-F1
#
_cell.length_a   1.000
_cell.length_b   1.000
_cell.length_c   1.000
_cell.angle_alpha   90.00
_cell.angle_beta   90.00
_cell.angle_gamma   90.00
#
_symmetry.space_group_name_H-M   'P 1'
#
loop_
_entity.id
_entity.type
_entity.pdbx_description
1 polymer ?
#
loop_
_entity_poly.entity_id
_entity_poly.type
_entity_poly.pdbx_seq_one_letter_code
_entity_poly.pdbx_strand_id
1 'polypeptide(L)'
;MVSRSYSNLLELASGESPTFENMNRRIPRIMTVAGLISDVDDDPLESVCSDPSSSSVQRERIIIVANQLPIKAQRKQDGNNKNNWFFSWDENSLLLQLKDGLGDDDIDVIYVGCLKEDVHPNEQDEVSQILLETFKCVPTFLPGDLFTRYYHGFCKQQLWPLFHYMLPLSPDLGGRFNRSLWQAYVSVNKIFADRIMEVINPEDDYVWIHDYHLMVLPTFLRKRFNRVKLGFFLHSPFPSSEIYKTLPIREELLRALLNSDLIGFHTFDYARHFLSCCSRMLGLSYESKRGYIGIEYYGRTVSIKILPVGIHMGQLQSVLSLPKTEEKVAELIEQFSDKGKIMLLGVDDMDIFKGISLKLLAMEQLLIQHPEWHGKVVLVQIANPARGKGKDVKEVQSDTKATAKQINDRFGKPGYDPVILIEEPLRFYEKVAYYVVAECCLVTAVRDGMNLIPYEYIISRQGTEKLDKVLGIGSSLKKSMLVVSEFIGCSPSLSGAIRVNPWNIDAVADAVDSALEMADSEKQLRHEKHYKYVSTHDVGYWARSFLQDLERTCSDHVRRRWWGIGFGLSFRVVALDPNFKKLSMEHIVSAYKRTKTRAILLDYDGTLMPQASIDKSPTSNSIKMLNSLCRDENNMVFLVSAKSRKTLAEWFSPCENLGIAAEHGYFLRLKRDAEWETCAPVTDSSWKLIAEPVMKLYTETTDGSTIEDKETALVWCYEDADPDFGSCQAKELLNHLESVLTNEPVTVKSGLNHVEVKPQGVNKGIVAKRLLSAMQGKEISPDFVLCIGDDRSDEDMFEVITSSGPSMAPRAEVFACTVGRKPSKAKYYLDDTTDIVRMVQGLACVSDQIVLC
;
A
#
# COMPACT_ATOMS: atom_id res chain seq x y z
N MET A 1 -13.03 31.68 24.79
CA MET A 1 -14.45 31.61 25.19
C MET A 1 -15.05 30.36 24.58
N VAL A 2 -15.49 29.43 25.43
CA VAL A 2 -16.12 28.17 25.03
C VAL A 2 -17.62 28.43 24.86
N SER A 3 -18.20 28.13 23.70
CA SER A 3 -19.65 28.03 23.57
C SER A 3 -20.06 26.85 22.70
N ARG A 4 -21.05 26.15 23.24
CA ARG A 4 -21.76 24.97 22.76
C ARG A 4 -22.45 25.21 21.42
N SER A 5 -22.39 24.22 20.53
CA SER A 5 -23.58 23.77 19.79
C SER A 5 -23.33 22.36 19.22
N TYR A 6 -23.69 21.35 20.00
CA TYR A 6 -24.07 20.03 19.50
C TYR A 6 -25.59 19.98 19.55
N SER A 7 -26.26 20.06 18.40
CA SER A 7 -27.64 19.60 18.16
C SER A 7 -28.00 19.93 16.70
N ASN A 8 -28.11 18.89 15.87
CA ASN A 8 -28.96 18.75 14.68
C ASN A 8 -28.32 17.79 13.68
N LEU A 9 -28.51 16.49 13.89
CA LEU A 9 -28.23 15.44 12.90
C LEU A 9 -29.22 14.26 13.06
N LEU A 10 -30.46 14.55 13.48
CA LEU A 10 -31.51 13.55 13.75
C LEU A 10 -32.75 13.66 12.85
N GLU A 11 -32.69 14.38 11.73
CA GLU A 11 -33.75 14.36 10.73
C GLU A 11 -33.20 13.89 9.39
N LEU A 12 -33.27 12.57 9.14
CA LEU A 12 -33.45 11.94 7.82
C LEU A 12 -33.61 10.41 7.93
N ALA A 13 -34.24 9.93 9.01
CA ALA A 13 -34.66 8.54 9.15
C ALA A 13 -35.77 8.42 10.20
N SER A 14 -37.02 8.68 9.81
CA SER A 14 -38.19 8.28 10.61
C SER A 14 -39.08 7.35 9.77
N GLY A 15 -39.16 6.12 10.23
CA GLY A 15 -40.02 5.05 9.75
C GLY A 15 -40.16 4.03 10.88
N GLU A 16 -41.00 4.40 11.85
CA GLU A 16 -41.64 3.66 12.95
C GLU A 16 -41.01 2.35 13.49
N SER A 17 -40.77 2.35 14.80
CA SER A 17 -40.54 1.15 15.65
C SER A 17 -41.53 1.15 16.82
N PRO A 18 -42.09 0.01 17.25
CA PRO A 18 -42.66 -0.11 18.58
C PRO A 18 -41.60 -0.51 19.62
N THR A 19 -41.79 0.05 20.80
CA THR A 19 -41.00 0.06 22.04
C THR A 19 -40.75 -1.31 22.67
N PHE A 20 -39.56 -1.52 23.27
CA PHE A 20 -39.38 -2.43 24.41
C PHE A 20 -38.36 -1.90 25.43
N GLU A 21 -38.68 -2.18 26.69
CA GLU A 21 -38.17 -1.59 27.93
C GLU A 21 -36.82 -2.12 28.41
N ASN A 22 -36.19 -1.29 29.24
CA ASN A 22 -34.99 -1.50 30.05
C ASN A 22 -34.82 -2.91 30.66
N MET A 23 -33.63 -3.49 30.50
CA MET A 23 -32.95 -4.18 31.61
C MET A 23 -31.44 -3.91 31.61
N ASN A 24 -31.03 -3.10 32.59
CA ASN A 24 -29.64 -2.89 33.01
C ASN A 24 -29.13 -4.11 33.77
N ARG A 25 -27.98 -4.67 33.38
CA ARG A 25 -26.99 -5.23 34.33
C ARG A 25 -25.56 -4.94 33.85
N ARG A 26 -24.84 -4.18 34.69
CA ARG A 26 -23.43 -3.79 34.56
C ARG A 26 -22.50 -4.91 35.03
N ILE A 27 -21.34 -5.04 34.39
CA ILE A 27 -20.10 -5.70 34.87
C ILE A 27 -18.97 -4.64 34.82
N PRO A 28 -17.97 -4.66 35.73
CA PRO A 28 -17.35 -3.43 36.24
C PRO A 28 -16.20 -2.89 35.36
N ARG A 29 -16.16 -1.55 35.26
CA ARG A 29 -15.06 -0.76 34.70
C ARG A 29 -13.91 -0.69 35.70
N ILE A 30 -12.70 -1.01 35.25
CA ILE A 30 -11.45 -0.68 35.94
C ILE A 30 -10.63 0.24 35.02
N MET A 31 -10.13 1.31 35.65
CA MET A 31 -9.24 2.37 35.19
C MET A 31 -9.84 3.52 34.36
N THR A 32 -10.12 4.58 35.11
CA THR A 32 -10.29 5.98 34.70
C THR A 32 -9.04 6.54 34.03
N VAL A 33 -9.24 7.11 32.84
CA VAL A 33 -8.30 8.00 32.15
C VAL A 33 -8.25 9.34 32.87
N ALA A 34 -7.06 9.79 33.25
CA ALA A 34 -6.80 11.20 33.55
C ALA A 34 -6.31 11.89 32.28
N GLY A 35 -7.11 12.83 31.78
CA GLY A 35 -6.69 13.80 30.77
C GLY A 35 -6.37 15.15 31.41
N LEU A 36 -5.62 15.96 30.66
CA LEU A 36 -5.14 17.33 30.91
C LEU A 36 -3.70 17.40 31.44
N ILE A 37 -2.78 17.77 30.55
CA ILE A 37 -1.61 18.56 30.93
C ILE A 37 -1.69 19.86 30.13
N SER A 38 -1.92 20.94 30.87
CA SER A 38 -1.74 22.33 30.46
C SER A 38 -0.26 22.67 30.40
N ASP A 39 0.11 23.54 29.45
CA ASP A 39 1.39 24.24 29.40
C ASP A 39 1.71 24.96 30.73
N VAL A 40 3.00 25.01 31.11
CA VAL A 40 3.77 26.20 31.56
C VAL A 40 5.07 25.79 32.30
N ASP A 41 6.19 26.24 31.72
CA ASP A 41 7.49 26.72 32.23
C ASP A 41 8.49 25.90 33.10
N ASP A 42 9.76 26.23 32.80
CA ASP A 42 11.09 25.77 33.23
C ASP A 42 11.35 25.66 34.75
N ASP A 43 12.09 24.61 35.17
CA ASP A 43 13.47 24.74 35.70
C ASP A 43 14.10 23.34 36.00
N PRO A 44 15.44 23.17 35.97
CA PRO A 44 16.12 21.90 36.17
C PRO A 44 16.66 21.72 37.61
N LEU A 45 16.81 20.45 38.00
CA LEU A 45 17.59 19.87 39.12
C LEU A 45 16.77 19.24 40.24
N GLU A 46 16.87 17.91 40.33
CA GLU A 46 17.30 17.12 41.50
C GLU A 46 16.67 15.72 41.50
N SER A 47 17.57 14.77 41.25
CA SER A 47 17.51 13.34 41.52
C SER A 47 16.82 12.99 42.84
N VAL A 48 15.80 12.12 42.78
CA VAL A 48 15.55 11.11 43.83
C VAL A 48 15.15 9.79 43.16
N CYS A 49 16.02 8.79 43.35
CA CYS A 49 15.80 7.39 42.99
C CYS A 49 14.48 6.86 43.59
N SER A 50 13.70 6.15 42.77
CA SER A 50 12.72 5.17 43.25
C SER A 50 12.89 3.86 42.48
N ASP A 51 12.80 2.77 43.24
CA ASP A 51 13.28 1.42 42.93
C ASP A 51 12.68 0.76 41.68
N PRO A 52 13.44 -0.11 40.98
CA PRO A 52 12.95 -0.94 39.89
C PRO A 52 12.31 -2.20 40.47
N SER A 53 11.03 -2.15 40.86
CA SER A 53 10.30 -3.37 41.20
C SER A 53 8.89 -3.38 40.63
N SER A 54 8.81 -3.77 39.36
CA SER A 54 7.74 -4.50 38.67
C SER A 54 7.65 -4.13 37.19
N SER A 55 8.77 -4.20 36.45
CA SER A 55 8.68 -4.37 35.00
C SER A 55 8.23 -5.80 34.73
N SER A 56 6.92 -6.06 34.76
CA SER A 56 6.38 -7.15 33.97
C SER A 56 6.91 -6.94 32.55
N VAL A 57 7.68 -7.89 32.02
CA VAL A 57 8.11 -7.87 30.62
C VAL A 57 6.83 -7.74 29.78
N GLN A 58 6.53 -6.55 29.28
CA GLN A 58 5.36 -6.34 28.43
C GLN A 58 5.66 -7.10 27.14
N ARG A 59 5.02 -8.27 26.99
CA ARG A 59 5.05 -9.03 25.75
C ARG A 59 4.47 -8.15 24.65
N GLU A 60 5.17 -8.09 23.52
CA GLU A 60 4.66 -7.38 22.36
C GLU A 60 3.36 -8.07 21.91
N ARG A 61 2.40 -7.28 21.41
CA ARG A 61 1.08 -7.80 21.07
C ARG A 61 0.71 -7.42 19.65
N ILE A 62 0.20 -8.41 18.92
CA ILE A 62 -0.25 -8.24 17.55
C ILE A 62 -1.70 -8.70 17.40
N ILE A 63 -2.49 -7.89 16.70
CA ILE A 63 -3.88 -8.15 16.38
C ILE A 63 -3.95 -8.52 14.90
N ILE A 64 -4.22 -9.79 14.62
CA ILE A 64 -4.42 -10.31 13.26
C ILE A 64 -5.90 -10.17 12.91
N VAL A 65 -6.20 -9.43 11.85
CA VAL A 65 -7.57 -9.14 11.42
C VAL A 65 -7.81 -9.71 10.04
N ALA A 66 -8.82 -10.56 9.92
CA ALA A 66 -9.22 -11.14 8.65
C ALA A 66 -10.73 -11.37 8.59
N ASN A 67 -11.26 -11.60 7.39
CA ASN A 67 -12.69 -11.84 7.21
C ASN A 67 -13.22 -13.03 8.03
N GLN A 68 -12.42 -14.08 8.24
CA GLN A 68 -12.80 -15.27 9.00
C GLN A 68 -11.78 -15.57 10.09
N LEU A 69 -12.26 -15.97 11.26
CA LEU A 69 -11.41 -16.48 12.34
C LEU A 69 -10.82 -17.86 11.97
N PRO A 70 -9.63 -18.20 12.47
CA PRO A 70 -9.05 -19.53 12.35
C PRO A 70 -9.73 -20.58 13.27
N ILE A 71 -11.06 -20.55 13.36
CA ILE A 71 -11.86 -21.41 14.27
C ILE A 71 -12.90 -22.20 13.48
N LYS A 72 -13.03 -23.48 13.81
CA LYS A 72 -14.14 -24.34 13.44
C LYS A 72 -15.17 -24.30 14.58
N ALA A 73 -16.37 -23.83 14.26
CA ALA A 73 -17.50 -23.82 15.18
C ALA A 73 -18.48 -24.94 14.78
N GLN A 74 -18.95 -25.71 15.75
CA GLN A 74 -19.99 -26.73 15.56
C GLN A 74 -21.03 -26.64 16.67
N ARG A 75 -22.31 -26.75 16.31
CA ARG A 75 -23.41 -26.79 17.28
C ARG A 75 -23.72 -28.24 17.67
N LYS A 76 -23.71 -28.57 18.96
CA LYS A 76 -24.16 -29.90 19.42
C LYS A 76 -25.67 -30.05 19.25
N GLN A 77 -26.08 -31.10 18.54
CA GLN A 77 -27.48 -31.53 18.45
C GLN A 77 -27.74 -32.62 19.50
N ASP A 78 -27.76 -32.29 20.79
CA ASP A 78 -28.20 -33.23 21.83
C ASP A 78 -29.44 -32.67 22.55
N GLY A 79 -30.56 -33.38 22.36
CA GLY A 79 -31.92 -32.92 22.59
C GLY A 79 -32.39 -32.84 24.05
N ASN A 80 -31.58 -32.36 25.00
CA ASN A 80 -32.10 -32.02 26.33
C ASN A 80 -31.25 -31.09 27.21
N ASN A 81 -30.13 -30.54 26.72
CA ASN A 81 -29.38 -29.49 27.44
C ASN A 81 -29.17 -28.27 26.55
N LYS A 82 -29.41 -27.09 27.13
CA LYS A 82 -29.27 -25.79 26.46
C LYS A 82 -27.90 -25.67 25.78
N ASN A 83 -27.93 -25.31 24.49
CA ASN A 83 -26.92 -24.57 23.74
C ASN A 83 -25.46 -24.75 24.18
N ASN A 84 -24.78 -25.78 23.69
CA ASN A 84 -23.33 -25.87 23.88
C ASN A 84 -22.62 -25.91 22.52
N TRP A 85 -21.86 -24.84 22.25
CA TRP A 85 -20.99 -24.73 21.08
C TRP A 85 -19.70 -25.52 21.31
N PHE A 86 -19.20 -26.17 20.27
CA PHE A 86 -17.86 -26.76 20.25
C PHE A 86 -16.97 -25.97 19.30
N PHE A 87 -15.83 -25.51 19.83
CA PHE A 87 -14.84 -24.76 19.07
C PHE A 87 -13.53 -25.52 19.03
N SER A 88 -12.90 -25.53 17.85
CA SER A 88 -11.53 -26.02 17.68
C SER A 88 -10.78 -25.16 16.68
N TRP A 89 -9.46 -25.21 16.72
CA TRP A 89 -8.61 -24.51 15.76
C TRP A 89 -8.82 -25.07 14.34
N ASP A 90 -8.84 -24.17 13.35
CA ASP A 90 -8.70 -24.55 11.96
C ASP A 90 -7.22 -24.63 11.61
N GLU A 91 -6.61 -25.80 11.83
CA GLU A 91 -5.19 -26.09 11.57
C GLU A 91 -4.76 -25.74 10.12
N ASN A 92 -5.69 -25.74 9.17
CA ASN A 92 -5.42 -25.41 7.76
C ASN A 92 -5.48 -23.89 7.48
N SER A 93 -5.79 -23.07 8.48
CA SER A 93 -5.86 -21.62 8.33
C SER A 93 -4.46 -21.02 8.30
N LEU A 94 -4.16 -20.31 7.22
CA LEU A 94 -2.93 -19.50 7.11
C LEU A 94 -2.73 -18.57 8.31
N LEU A 95 -3.83 -18.01 8.84
CA LEU A 95 -3.78 -17.08 9.97
C LEU A 95 -3.34 -17.75 11.26
N LEU A 96 -3.63 -19.04 11.45
CA LEU A 96 -3.12 -19.78 12.59
C LEU A 96 -1.66 -20.14 12.38
N GLN A 97 -1.35 -20.65 11.19
CA GLN A 97 -0.02 -21.12 10.80
C GLN A 97 1.06 -20.04 10.84
N LEU A 98 0.69 -18.77 10.64
CA LEU A 98 1.64 -17.67 10.70
C LEU A 98 2.14 -17.39 12.12
N LYS A 99 1.40 -17.83 13.15
CA LYS A 99 1.76 -17.67 14.57
C LYS A 99 3.15 -18.25 14.86
N ASP A 100 3.44 -19.44 14.32
CA ASP A 100 4.72 -20.14 14.47
C ASP A 100 5.91 -19.31 13.95
N GLY A 101 5.67 -18.36 13.05
CA GLY A 101 6.68 -17.42 12.57
C GLY A 101 6.96 -16.23 13.48
N LEU A 102 6.01 -15.89 14.35
CA LEU A 102 6.04 -14.71 15.22
C LEU A 102 6.78 -14.95 16.54
N GLY A 103 7.07 -16.21 16.90
CA GLY A 103 7.76 -16.59 18.12
C GLY A 103 6.77 -16.86 19.26
N ASP A 104 6.60 -18.14 19.62
CA ASP A 104 5.54 -18.61 20.51
C ASP A 104 5.59 -18.07 21.95
N ASP A 105 6.75 -17.58 22.41
CA ASP A 105 6.95 -17.15 23.81
C ASP A 105 7.04 -15.62 24.01
N ASP A 106 7.23 -14.85 22.93
CA ASP A 106 7.55 -13.43 23.01
C ASP A 106 6.39 -12.51 22.59
N ILE A 107 5.48 -12.97 21.71
CA ILE A 107 4.40 -12.16 21.14
C ILE A 107 3.01 -12.74 21.47
N ASP A 108 2.14 -11.92 22.08
CA ASP A 108 0.73 -12.28 22.27
C ASP A 108 -0.07 -11.98 21.00
N VAL A 109 -0.82 -12.97 20.51
CA VAL A 109 -1.55 -12.90 19.24
C VAL A 109 -3.05 -12.93 19.49
N ILE A 110 -3.76 -11.89 19.07
CA ILE A 110 -5.22 -11.80 19.13
C ILE A 110 -5.78 -11.86 17.71
N TYR A 111 -6.81 -12.66 17.49
CA TYR A 111 -7.48 -12.78 16.19
C TYR A 111 -8.82 -12.06 16.18
N VAL A 112 -9.11 -11.31 15.12
CA VAL A 112 -10.42 -10.66 14.91
C VAL A 112 -10.99 -11.08 13.56
N GLY A 113 -12.23 -11.60 13.56
CA GLY A 113 -12.87 -12.10 12.35
C GLY A 113 -14.27 -12.66 12.55
N CYS A 114 -14.96 -13.03 11.46
CA CYS A 114 -16.26 -13.70 11.54
C CYS A 114 -16.11 -15.21 11.78
N LEU A 115 -17.11 -15.82 12.42
CA LEU A 115 -17.29 -17.27 12.41
C LEU A 115 -17.95 -17.71 11.09
N LYS A 116 -17.72 -18.97 10.68
CA LYS A 116 -18.37 -19.56 9.50
C LYS A 116 -19.85 -19.88 9.75
N GLU A 117 -20.21 -20.14 11.01
CA GLU A 117 -21.57 -20.45 11.45
C GLU A 117 -22.29 -19.19 11.95
N ASP A 118 -23.61 -19.13 11.75
CA ASP A 118 -24.46 -18.04 12.25
C ASP A 118 -24.78 -18.26 13.74
N VAL A 119 -24.55 -17.23 14.54
CA VAL A 119 -24.73 -17.27 16.01
C VAL A 119 -25.87 -16.34 16.39
N HIS A 120 -26.90 -16.91 17.01
CA HIS A 120 -28.09 -16.17 17.42
C HIS A 120 -27.71 -15.05 18.40
N PRO A 121 -28.29 -13.83 18.30
CA PRO A 121 -27.93 -12.67 19.14
C PRO A 121 -27.86 -12.96 20.64
N ASN A 122 -28.80 -13.75 21.17
CA ASN A 122 -28.84 -14.12 22.59
C ASN A 122 -27.66 -14.98 23.08
N GLU A 123 -26.89 -15.59 22.17
CA GLU A 123 -25.76 -16.47 22.46
C GLU A 123 -24.40 -15.78 22.16
N GLN A 124 -24.42 -14.58 21.55
CA GLN A 124 -23.21 -13.92 21.07
C GLN A 124 -22.24 -13.53 22.19
N ASP A 125 -22.75 -13.11 23.35
CA ASP A 125 -21.91 -12.72 24.49
C ASP A 125 -21.19 -13.94 25.07
N GLU A 126 -21.89 -15.06 25.25
CA GLU A 126 -21.31 -16.32 25.73
C GLU A 126 -20.25 -16.86 24.77
N VAL A 127 -20.56 -16.89 23.46
CA VAL A 127 -19.61 -17.31 22.43
C VAL A 127 -18.38 -16.40 22.40
N SER A 128 -18.56 -15.08 22.52
CA SER A 128 -17.45 -14.12 22.55
C SER A 128 -16.52 -14.36 23.73
N GLN A 129 -17.09 -14.62 24.91
CA GLN A 129 -16.30 -14.88 26.11
C GLN A 129 -15.49 -16.18 25.98
N ILE A 130 -16.12 -17.27 25.51
CA ILE A 130 -15.43 -18.56 25.30
C ILE A 130 -14.27 -18.40 24.30
N LEU A 131 -14.51 -17.71 23.18
CA LEU A 131 -13.50 -17.50 22.14
C LEU A 131 -12.35 -16.60 22.59
N LEU A 132 -12.63 -15.56 23.38
CA LEU A 132 -11.59 -14.67 23.89
C LEU A 132 -10.73 -15.35 24.95
N GLU A 133 -11.35 -16.04 25.91
CA GLU A 133 -10.64 -16.69 27.02
C GLU A 133 -9.83 -17.91 26.57
N THR A 134 -10.40 -18.74 25.69
CA THR A 134 -9.79 -20.02 25.29
C THR A 134 -8.89 -19.88 24.07
N PHE A 135 -9.27 -19.02 23.12
CA PHE A 135 -8.63 -18.94 21.80
C PHE A 135 -8.05 -17.56 21.47
N LYS A 136 -8.13 -16.57 22.36
CA LYS A 136 -7.73 -15.17 22.07
C LYS A 136 -8.37 -14.64 20.78
N CYS A 137 -9.60 -15.07 20.51
CA CYS A 137 -10.34 -14.71 19.31
C CYS A 137 -11.49 -13.76 19.67
N VAL A 138 -11.61 -12.66 18.94
CA VAL A 138 -12.70 -11.69 19.03
C VAL A 138 -13.63 -11.89 17.83
N PRO A 139 -14.80 -12.52 18.03
CA PRO A 139 -15.74 -12.74 16.94
C PRO A 139 -16.40 -11.44 16.50
N THR A 140 -16.53 -11.27 15.19
CA THR A 140 -17.29 -10.19 14.55
C THR A 140 -18.58 -10.77 14.00
N PHE A 141 -19.68 -10.60 14.73
CA PHE A 141 -21.01 -11.03 14.27
C PHE A 141 -21.59 -10.03 13.28
N LEU A 142 -22.08 -10.52 12.15
CA LEU A 142 -22.68 -9.72 11.10
C LEU A 142 -24.11 -10.20 10.85
N PRO A 143 -25.10 -9.29 10.73
CA PRO A 143 -26.45 -9.67 10.31
C PRO A 143 -26.42 -10.38 8.94
N GLY A 144 -27.23 -11.44 8.77
CA GLY A 144 -27.19 -12.27 7.56
C GLY A 144 -27.40 -11.53 6.23
N ASP A 145 -28.29 -10.54 6.19
CA ASP A 145 -28.47 -9.67 5.01
C ASP A 145 -27.21 -8.84 4.73
N LEU A 146 -26.63 -8.24 5.78
CA LEU A 146 -25.44 -7.41 5.66
C LEU A 146 -24.25 -8.25 5.18
N PHE A 147 -24.06 -9.44 5.77
CA PHE A 147 -23.04 -10.40 5.34
C PHE A 147 -23.22 -10.79 3.87
N THR A 148 -24.45 -11.07 3.43
CA THR A 148 -24.74 -11.43 2.04
C THR A 148 -24.38 -10.30 1.08
N ARG A 149 -24.79 -9.06 1.35
CA ARG A 149 -24.47 -7.90 0.51
C ARG A 149 -22.98 -7.56 0.50
N TYR A 150 -22.31 -7.71 1.63
CA TYR A 150 -20.87 -7.47 1.75
C TYR A 150 -20.05 -8.58 1.08
N TYR A 151 -20.20 -9.83 1.52
CA TYR A 151 -19.32 -10.93 1.14
C TYR A 151 -19.70 -11.49 -0.23
N HIS A 152 -20.96 -11.94 -0.39
CA HIS A 152 -21.40 -12.50 -1.67
C HIS A 152 -21.61 -11.42 -2.73
N GLY A 153 -22.12 -10.25 -2.34
CA GLY A 153 -22.28 -9.09 -3.22
C GLY A 153 -20.95 -8.40 -3.53
N PHE A 154 -20.53 -7.46 -2.69
CA PHE A 154 -19.39 -6.59 -3.02
C PHE A 154 -18.06 -7.34 -3.19
N CYS A 155 -17.70 -8.19 -2.24
CA CYS A 155 -16.42 -8.90 -2.25
C CYS A 155 -16.33 -9.93 -3.38
N LYS A 156 -17.33 -10.81 -3.53
CA LYS A 156 -17.28 -11.91 -4.52
C LYS A 156 -17.84 -11.58 -5.90
N GLN A 157 -18.77 -10.63 -6.04
CA GLN A 157 -19.28 -10.23 -7.36
C GLN A 157 -18.57 -9.01 -7.95
N GLN A 158 -17.97 -8.11 -7.15
CA GLN A 158 -17.31 -6.90 -7.70
C GLN A 158 -15.78 -6.92 -7.54
N LEU A 159 -15.27 -7.03 -6.31
CA LEU A 159 -13.81 -6.97 -6.08
C LEU A 159 -13.08 -8.19 -6.64
N TRP A 160 -13.58 -9.40 -6.35
CA TRP A 160 -12.93 -10.64 -6.77
C TRP A 160 -12.79 -10.74 -8.29
N PRO A 161 -13.85 -10.55 -9.11
CA PRO A 161 -13.70 -10.60 -10.56
C PRO A 161 -12.78 -9.50 -11.10
N LEU A 162 -12.90 -8.28 -10.61
CA LEU A 162 -12.06 -7.16 -11.04
C LEU A 162 -10.57 -7.41 -10.78
N PHE A 163 -10.22 -7.91 -9.58
CA PHE A 163 -8.83 -8.20 -9.22
C PHE A 163 -8.26 -9.39 -10.02
N HIS A 164 -9.14 -10.24 -10.55
CA HIS A 164 -8.80 -11.35 -11.45
C HIS A 164 -9.03 -11.01 -12.94
N TYR A 165 -9.02 -9.72 -13.29
CA TYR A 165 -9.03 -9.21 -14.67
C TYR A 165 -10.33 -9.49 -15.45
N MET A 166 -11.43 -9.78 -14.74
CA MET A 166 -12.75 -9.83 -15.33
C MET A 166 -13.43 -8.47 -15.23
N LEU A 167 -13.63 -7.83 -16.38
CA LEU A 167 -14.32 -6.55 -16.48
C LEU A 167 -15.85 -6.73 -16.37
N PRO A 168 -16.55 -5.76 -15.75
CA PRO A 168 -18.01 -5.78 -15.62
C PRO A 168 -18.71 -5.39 -16.94
N LEU A 169 -18.51 -6.19 -18.00
CA LEU A 169 -19.02 -5.89 -19.35
C LEU A 169 -20.54 -6.09 -19.46
N SER A 170 -21.11 -6.97 -18.65
CA SER A 170 -22.55 -7.24 -18.61
C SER A 170 -23.02 -7.45 -17.18
N PRO A 171 -24.34 -7.42 -16.91
CA PRO A 171 -24.87 -7.77 -15.59
C PRO A 171 -24.47 -9.18 -15.13
N ASP A 172 -24.30 -10.11 -16.07
CA ASP A 172 -23.88 -11.49 -15.82
C ASP A 172 -22.37 -11.62 -15.61
N LEU A 173 -21.54 -10.81 -16.28
CA LEU A 173 -20.07 -10.87 -16.19
C LEU A 173 -19.56 -9.77 -15.28
N GLY A 174 -19.19 -10.09 -14.04
CA GLY A 174 -18.53 -9.16 -13.09
C GLY A 174 -19.44 -8.11 -12.43
N GLY A 175 -20.72 -8.02 -12.83
CA GLY A 175 -21.76 -7.21 -12.18
C GLY A 175 -21.56 -5.68 -12.27
N ARG A 176 -22.63 -4.93 -12.49
CA ARG A 176 -22.55 -3.45 -12.46
C ARG A 176 -22.25 -2.96 -11.03
N PHE A 177 -21.53 -1.84 -10.93
CA PHE A 177 -21.28 -1.20 -9.64
C PHE A 177 -22.60 -0.90 -8.91
N ASN A 178 -22.64 -1.21 -7.62
CA ASN A 178 -23.83 -1.09 -6.81
C ASN A 178 -23.48 -0.38 -5.50
N ARG A 179 -24.03 0.83 -5.33
CA ARG A 179 -23.76 1.68 -4.18
C ARG A 179 -24.24 1.07 -2.86
N SER A 180 -25.31 0.27 -2.86
CA SER A 180 -25.80 -0.38 -1.63
C SER A 180 -24.87 -1.49 -1.15
N LEU A 181 -24.23 -2.20 -2.09
CA LEU A 181 -23.19 -3.20 -1.79
C LEU A 181 -21.92 -2.53 -1.24
N TRP A 182 -21.51 -1.39 -1.83
CA TRP A 182 -20.43 -0.58 -1.30
C TRP A 182 -20.71 -0.09 0.13
N GLN A 183 -21.92 0.42 0.40
CA GLN A 183 -22.32 0.83 1.74
C GLN A 183 -22.29 -0.33 2.74
N ALA A 184 -22.72 -1.53 2.33
CA ALA A 184 -22.58 -2.73 3.15
C ALA A 184 -21.11 -3.03 3.46
N TYR A 185 -20.22 -2.94 2.46
CA TYR A 185 -18.78 -3.15 2.65
C TYR A 185 -18.15 -2.17 3.64
N VAL A 186 -18.45 -0.89 3.51
CA VAL A 186 -17.99 0.15 4.44
C VAL A 186 -18.56 -0.08 5.84
N SER A 187 -19.84 -0.50 5.94
CA SER A 187 -20.49 -0.77 7.23
C SER A 187 -19.87 -1.96 7.95
N VAL A 188 -19.58 -3.06 7.24
CA VAL A 188 -18.90 -4.23 7.81
C VAL A 188 -17.49 -3.85 8.27
N ASN A 189 -16.72 -3.14 7.45
CA ASN A 189 -15.38 -2.68 7.85
C ASN A 189 -15.41 -1.77 9.10
N LYS A 190 -16.47 -0.97 9.27
CA LYS A 190 -16.68 -0.19 10.49
C LYS A 190 -16.96 -1.08 11.70
N ILE A 191 -17.79 -2.12 11.56
CA ILE A 191 -18.05 -3.08 12.65
C ILE A 191 -16.75 -3.80 13.06
N PHE A 192 -15.93 -4.19 12.09
CA PHE A 192 -14.59 -4.74 12.36
C PHE A 192 -13.72 -3.75 13.14
N ALA A 193 -13.72 -2.47 12.74
CA ALA A 193 -12.99 -1.44 13.46
C ALA A 193 -13.47 -1.31 14.91
N ASP A 194 -14.79 -1.31 15.13
CA ASP A 194 -15.39 -1.24 16.47
C ASP A 194 -14.95 -2.44 17.35
N ARG A 195 -14.88 -3.65 16.78
CA ARG A 195 -14.38 -4.85 17.50
C ARG A 195 -12.89 -4.79 17.85
N ILE A 196 -12.07 -4.22 16.97
CA ILE A 196 -10.64 -4.01 17.28
C ILE A 196 -10.48 -2.99 18.41
N MET A 197 -11.30 -1.94 18.42
CA MET A 197 -11.27 -0.90 19.46
C MET A 197 -11.60 -1.43 20.86
N GLU A 198 -12.30 -2.56 20.97
CA GLU A 198 -12.61 -3.20 22.26
C GLU A 198 -11.38 -3.83 22.93
N VAL A 199 -10.33 -4.17 22.17
CA VAL A 199 -9.17 -4.95 22.66
C VAL A 199 -7.81 -4.29 22.47
N ILE A 200 -7.71 -3.32 21.55
CA ILE A 200 -6.44 -2.69 21.16
C ILE A 200 -5.89 -1.75 22.24
N ASN A 201 -4.58 -1.83 22.46
CA ASN A 201 -3.77 -0.79 23.09
C ASN A 201 -3.09 0.01 21.96
N PRO A 202 -3.58 1.20 21.62
CA PRO A 202 -3.21 1.90 20.38
C PRO A 202 -1.77 2.44 20.35
N GLU A 203 -1.08 2.52 21.49
CA GLU A 203 0.32 3.00 21.55
C GLU A 203 1.31 1.86 21.27
N ASP A 204 1.00 0.65 21.74
CA ASP A 204 1.94 -0.47 21.76
C ASP A 204 1.64 -1.52 20.68
N ASP A 205 0.36 -1.83 20.46
CA ASP A 205 -0.05 -2.96 19.62
C ASP A 205 0.20 -2.72 18.12
N TYR A 206 0.50 -3.82 17.43
CA TYR A 206 0.47 -3.89 15.98
C TYR A 206 -0.87 -4.44 15.51
N VAL A 207 -1.45 -3.86 14.46
CA VAL A 207 -2.62 -4.45 13.78
C VAL A 207 -2.21 -4.88 12.38
N TRP A 208 -2.38 -6.16 12.08
CA TRP A 208 -2.11 -6.73 10.77
C TRP A 208 -3.40 -7.17 10.10
N ILE A 209 -3.78 -6.43 9.06
CA ILE A 209 -5.04 -6.59 8.31
C ILE A 209 -4.80 -7.43 7.07
N HIS A 210 -5.66 -8.42 6.83
CA HIS A 210 -5.54 -9.35 5.71
C HIS A 210 -6.66 -9.19 4.68
N ASP A 211 -6.22 -9.05 3.44
CA ASP A 211 -6.94 -9.27 2.18
C ASP A 211 -7.99 -8.21 1.77
N TYR A 212 -8.49 -8.36 0.54
CA TYR A 212 -9.38 -7.42 -0.15
C TYR A 212 -10.73 -7.16 0.55
N HIS A 213 -11.10 -8.00 1.51
CA HIS A 213 -12.29 -7.88 2.34
C HIS A 213 -12.27 -6.64 3.25
N LEU A 214 -11.07 -6.21 3.67
CA LEU A 214 -10.88 -5.23 4.74
C LEU A 214 -10.03 -4.01 4.30
N MET A 215 -10.07 -3.64 3.01
CA MET A 215 -9.21 -2.59 2.46
C MET A 215 -9.49 -1.19 3.01
N VAL A 216 -10.71 -0.93 3.52
CA VAL A 216 -11.06 0.38 4.11
C VAL A 216 -10.87 0.45 5.62
N LEU A 217 -10.63 -0.70 6.27
CA LEU A 217 -10.38 -0.79 7.70
C LEU A 217 -9.25 0.11 8.22
N PRO A 218 -8.09 0.27 7.54
CA PRO A 218 -7.01 1.13 8.03
C PRO A 218 -7.45 2.58 8.27
N THR A 219 -8.38 3.09 7.46
CA THR A 219 -8.92 4.45 7.61
C THR A 219 -9.71 4.62 8.90
N PHE A 220 -10.54 3.62 9.25
CA PHE A 220 -11.34 3.66 10.47
C PHE A 220 -10.47 3.62 11.72
N LEU A 221 -9.42 2.80 11.72
CA LEU A 221 -8.47 2.71 12.83
C LEU A 221 -7.68 4.01 12.98
N ARG A 222 -7.10 4.54 11.90
CA ARG A 222 -6.35 5.82 11.95
C ARG A 222 -7.22 7.00 12.37
N LYS A 223 -8.50 7.01 12.00
CA LYS A 223 -9.42 8.07 12.40
C LYS A 223 -9.66 8.13 13.91
N ARG A 224 -9.54 6.99 14.61
CA ARG A 224 -9.63 6.93 16.07
C ARG A 224 -8.27 7.09 16.73
N PHE A 225 -7.26 6.44 16.17
CA PHE A 225 -5.91 6.39 16.70
C PHE A 225 -4.92 6.79 15.61
N ASN A 226 -4.57 8.08 15.55
CA ASN A 226 -3.70 8.59 14.49
C ASN A 226 -2.33 7.91 14.43
N ARG A 227 -1.86 7.31 15.54
CA ARG A 227 -0.53 6.70 15.70
C ARG A 227 -0.50 5.17 15.68
N VAL A 228 -1.65 4.52 15.51
CA VAL A 228 -1.76 3.05 15.48
C VAL A 228 -0.84 2.46 14.41
N LYS A 229 -0.15 1.37 14.75
CA LYS A 229 0.82 0.67 13.90
C LYS A 229 0.08 -0.32 12.99
N LEU A 230 0.05 -0.07 11.68
CA LEU A 230 -0.82 -0.79 10.74
C LEU A 230 -0.03 -1.49 9.63
N GLY A 231 -0.13 -2.81 9.58
CA GLY A 231 0.23 -3.63 8.43
C GLY A 231 -1.01 -4.03 7.63
N PHE A 232 -0.91 -4.06 6.31
CA PHE A 232 -1.92 -4.64 5.43
C PHE A 232 -1.26 -5.62 4.47
N PHE A 233 -1.84 -6.79 4.24
CA PHE A 233 -1.35 -7.75 3.25
C PHE A 233 -2.46 -8.17 2.28
N LEU A 234 -2.24 -8.02 0.97
CA LEU A 234 -3.18 -8.45 -0.05
C LEU A 234 -2.84 -9.85 -0.58
N HIS A 235 -3.76 -10.80 -0.39
CA HIS A 235 -3.57 -12.20 -0.84
C HIS A 235 -4.05 -12.46 -2.27
N SER A 236 -4.94 -11.60 -2.77
CA SER A 236 -5.38 -11.59 -4.17
C SER A 236 -4.38 -10.86 -5.07
N PRO A 237 -4.46 -11.04 -6.41
CA PRO A 237 -3.74 -10.19 -7.34
C PRO A 237 -4.16 -8.72 -7.18
N PHE A 238 -3.28 -7.79 -7.52
CA PHE A 238 -3.66 -6.40 -7.74
C PHE A 238 -3.70 -6.11 -9.25
N PRO A 239 -4.82 -5.62 -9.79
CA PRO A 239 -4.98 -5.46 -11.23
C PRO A 239 -4.22 -4.24 -11.74
N SER A 240 -3.90 -4.23 -13.05
CA SER A 240 -3.28 -3.08 -13.71
C SER A 240 -4.16 -1.83 -13.60
N SER A 241 -3.57 -0.65 -13.76
CA SER A 241 -4.30 0.62 -13.64
C SER A 241 -5.43 0.76 -14.68
N GLU A 242 -5.31 0.13 -15.84
CA GLU A 242 -6.36 0.10 -16.88
C GLU A 242 -7.60 -0.68 -16.45
N ILE A 243 -7.42 -1.77 -15.70
CA ILE A 243 -8.53 -2.55 -15.15
C ILE A 243 -9.05 -1.87 -13.87
N TYR A 244 -8.14 -1.47 -12.98
CA TYR A 244 -8.48 -0.87 -11.69
C TYR A 244 -9.29 0.43 -11.84
N LYS A 245 -9.02 1.25 -12.87
CA LYS A 245 -9.74 2.52 -13.10
C LYS A 245 -11.24 2.35 -13.38
N THR A 246 -11.65 1.14 -13.79
CA THR A 246 -13.08 0.84 -14.01
C THR A 246 -13.88 0.81 -12.71
N LEU A 247 -13.22 0.67 -11.55
CA LEU A 247 -13.86 0.75 -10.24
C LEU A 247 -14.24 2.20 -9.91
N PRO A 248 -15.53 2.50 -9.64
CA PRO A 248 -15.93 3.87 -9.34
C PRO A 248 -15.36 4.43 -8.04
N ILE A 249 -15.07 3.55 -7.06
CA ILE A 249 -14.54 3.89 -5.72
C ILE A 249 -13.02 3.67 -5.59
N ARG A 250 -12.32 3.70 -6.72
CA ARG A 250 -10.88 3.43 -6.85
C ARG A 250 -10.01 4.30 -5.94
N GLU A 251 -10.31 5.59 -5.86
CA GLU A 251 -9.49 6.51 -5.05
C GLU A 251 -9.69 6.28 -3.56
N GLU A 252 -10.93 6.02 -3.14
CA GLU A 252 -11.26 5.74 -1.74
C GLU A 252 -10.53 4.49 -1.24
N LEU A 253 -10.45 3.42 -2.04
CA LEU A 253 -9.70 2.23 -1.68
C LEU A 253 -8.20 2.48 -1.61
N LEU A 254 -7.61 3.17 -2.60
CA LEU A 254 -6.18 3.49 -2.58
C LEU A 254 -5.81 4.36 -1.37
N ARG A 255 -6.57 5.44 -1.13
CA ARG A 255 -6.36 6.32 0.03
C ARG A 255 -6.56 5.58 1.34
N ALA A 256 -7.48 4.62 1.38
CA ALA A 256 -7.68 3.82 2.58
C ALA A 256 -6.51 2.87 2.86
N LEU A 257 -5.97 2.22 1.84
CA LEU A 257 -4.75 1.42 1.99
C LEU A 257 -3.54 2.26 2.41
N LEU A 258 -3.40 3.49 1.89
CA LEU A 258 -2.33 4.43 2.25
C LEU A 258 -2.43 4.95 3.70
N ASN A 259 -3.47 4.59 4.46
CA ASN A 259 -3.51 4.81 5.91
C ASN A 259 -2.72 3.74 6.70
N SER A 260 -2.27 2.67 6.05
CA SER A 260 -1.32 1.68 6.60
C SER A 260 0.12 2.23 6.63
N ASP A 261 0.98 1.61 7.44
CA ASP A 261 2.43 1.85 7.47
C ASP A 261 3.16 0.93 6.50
N LEU A 262 2.77 -0.35 6.46
CA LEU A 262 3.33 -1.37 5.58
C LEU A 262 2.22 -2.04 4.75
N ILE A 263 2.40 -2.11 3.44
CA ILE A 263 1.50 -2.81 2.51
C ILE A 263 2.25 -3.94 1.83
N GLY A 264 1.76 -5.18 1.99
CA GLY A 264 2.35 -6.40 1.45
C GLY A 264 1.62 -6.94 0.22
N PHE A 265 2.39 -7.42 -0.74
CA PHE A 265 1.92 -8.15 -1.93
C PHE A 265 2.73 -9.43 -2.16
N HIS A 266 2.15 -10.40 -2.84
CA HIS A 266 2.84 -11.65 -3.15
C HIS A 266 3.94 -11.52 -4.21
N THR A 267 3.73 -10.72 -5.25
CA THR A 267 4.65 -10.60 -6.38
C THR A 267 5.00 -9.14 -6.66
N PHE A 268 6.13 -8.94 -7.35
CA PHE A 268 6.54 -7.60 -7.79
C PHE A 268 5.51 -6.98 -8.74
N ASP A 269 4.87 -7.76 -9.60
CA ASP A 269 3.85 -7.24 -10.53
C ASP A 269 2.65 -6.65 -9.80
N TYR A 270 2.16 -7.31 -8.75
CA TYR A 270 1.02 -6.80 -7.98
C TYR A 270 1.38 -5.48 -7.28
N ALA A 271 2.56 -5.41 -6.65
CA ALA A 271 3.07 -4.19 -6.05
C ALA A 271 3.27 -3.07 -7.09
N ARG A 272 3.86 -3.39 -8.25
CA ARG A 272 4.05 -2.43 -9.36
C ARG A 272 2.73 -1.89 -9.87
N HIS A 273 1.70 -2.72 -9.99
CA HIS A 273 0.37 -2.28 -10.39
C HIS A 273 -0.27 -1.35 -9.35
N PHE A 274 -0.13 -1.65 -8.06
CA PHE A 274 -0.57 -0.75 -6.98
C PHE A 274 0.15 0.60 -7.05
N LEU A 275 1.48 0.60 -7.17
CA LEU A 275 2.29 1.83 -7.30
C LEU A 275 1.88 2.65 -8.53
N SER A 276 1.64 1.99 -9.66
CA SER A 276 1.13 2.62 -10.89
C SER A 276 -0.25 3.26 -10.67
N CYS A 277 -1.14 2.60 -9.92
CA CYS A 277 -2.44 3.17 -9.59
C CYS A 277 -2.30 4.39 -8.66
N CYS A 278 -1.45 4.34 -7.63
CA CYS A 278 -1.16 5.49 -6.77
C CYS A 278 -0.58 6.67 -7.57
N SER A 279 0.33 6.43 -8.50
CA SER A 279 0.90 7.49 -9.35
C SER A 279 -0.14 8.08 -10.31
N ARG A 280 -0.84 7.22 -11.07
CA ARG A 280 -1.80 7.66 -12.09
C ARG A 280 -3.04 8.33 -11.50
N MET A 281 -3.57 7.82 -10.38
CA MET A 281 -4.82 8.30 -9.80
C MET A 281 -4.63 9.34 -8.70
N LEU A 282 -3.55 9.23 -7.90
CA LEU A 282 -3.31 10.13 -6.77
C LEU A 282 -2.12 11.07 -6.97
N GLY A 283 -1.37 10.95 -8.07
CA GLY A 283 -0.21 11.79 -8.35
C GLY A 283 1.00 11.50 -7.46
N LEU A 284 1.03 10.35 -6.80
CA LEU A 284 2.07 10.00 -5.83
C LEU A 284 3.29 9.39 -6.53
N SER A 285 4.48 9.91 -6.23
CA SER A 285 5.75 9.27 -6.59
C SER A 285 6.15 8.25 -5.54
N TYR A 286 6.75 7.14 -5.96
CA TYR A 286 7.40 6.19 -5.07
C TYR A 286 8.91 6.25 -5.25
N GLU A 287 9.65 5.98 -4.18
CA GLU A 287 11.10 5.92 -4.19
C GLU A 287 11.56 4.50 -3.86
N SER A 288 12.61 4.04 -4.54
CA SER A 288 13.32 2.82 -4.18
C SER A 288 14.68 3.19 -3.60
N LYS A 289 14.86 3.03 -2.28
CA LYS A 289 16.11 3.35 -1.58
C LYS A 289 16.61 2.12 -0.84
N ARG A 290 17.84 1.67 -1.17
CA ARG A 290 18.53 0.53 -0.52
C ARG A 290 17.68 -0.75 -0.47
N GLY A 291 16.93 -1.04 -1.53
CA GLY A 291 16.07 -2.22 -1.63
C GLY A 291 14.67 -2.08 -1.01
N TYR A 292 14.34 -0.93 -0.42
CA TYR A 292 13.00 -0.64 0.11
C TYR A 292 12.23 0.25 -0.87
N ILE A 293 10.97 -0.10 -1.11
CA ILE A 293 10.05 0.71 -1.90
C ILE A 293 9.13 1.45 -0.92
N GLY A 294 9.03 2.77 -1.05
CA GLY A 294 8.18 3.60 -0.20
C GLY A 294 7.44 4.67 -1.00
N ILE A 295 6.21 4.95 -0.59
CA ILE A 295 5.40 6.07 -1.09
C ILE A 295 5.44 7.17 -0.03
N GLU A 296 5.88 8.37 -0.40
CA GLU A 296 5.70 9.55 0.46
C GLU A 296 4.23 9.96 0.41
N TYR A 297 3.60 10.04 1.58
CA TYR A 297 2.19 10.34 1.71
C TYR A 297 1.94 11.18 2.96
N TYR A 298 1.93 12.50 2.77
CA TYR A 298 1.66 13.50 3.80
C TYR A 298 2.66 13.44 4.97
N GLY A 299 3.95 13.40 4.67
CA GLY A 299 5.04 13.39 5.66
C GLY A 299 5.25 12.02 6.30
N ARG A 300 4.54 11.01 5.82
CA ARG A 300 4.72 9.60 6.17
C ARG A 300 5.32 8.86 4.98
N THR A 301 6.05 7.80 5.27
CA THR A 301 6.49 6.85 4.26
C THR A 301 5.66 5.59 4.40
N VAL A 302 4.81 5.30 3.42
CA VAL A 302 4.10 4.02 3.33
C VAL A 302 5.01 3.03 2.63
N SER A 303 5.51 2.06 3.38
CA SER A 303 6.43 1.03 2.88
C SER A 303 5.68 -0.05 2.10
N ILE A 304 6.28 -0.54 1.02
CA ILE A 304 5.74 -1.63 0.21
C ILE A 304 6.64 -2.86 0.35
N LYS A 305 6.05 -3.97 0.79
CA LYS A 305 6.72 -5.27 0.91
C LYS A 305 6.24 -6.20 -0.19
N ILE A 306 7.19 -6.88 -0.82
CA ILE A 306 6.90 -7.97 -1.75
C ILE A 306 7.42 -9.25 -1.12
N LEU A 307 6.51 -10.16 -0.80
CA LEU A 307 6.87 -11.43 -0.18
C LEU A 307 5.81 -12.49 -0.48
N PRO A 308 6.13 -13.54 -1.26
CA PRO A 308 5.21 -14.64 -1.47
C PRO A 308 5.00 -15.39 -0.16
N VAL A 309 3.75 -15.76 0.14
CA VAL A 309 3.46 -16.58 1.32
C VAL A 309 3.83 -18.04 1.05
N GLY A 310 4.41 -18.69 2.06
CA GLY A 310 4.78 -20.11 2.03
C GLY A 310 3.70 -21.03 2.61
N ILE A 311 4.07 -22.29 2.76
CA ILE A 311 3.28 -23.34 3.43
C ILE A 311 3.82 -23.62 4.83
N HIS A 312 3.03 -24.29 5.65
CA HIS A 312 3.47 -24.72 6.98
C HIS A 312 4.15 -26.09 6.94
N MET A 313 5.49 -26.10 7.06
CA MET A 313 6.30 -27.32 6.96
C MET A 313 5.98 -28.35 8.05
N GLY A 314 5.89 -27.94 9.32
CA GLY A 314 5.64 -28.85 10.45
C GLY A 314 4.31 -29.60 10.35
N GLN A 315 3.22 -28.90 9.99
CA GLN A 315 1.91 -29.48 9.73
C GLN A 315 1.92 -30.49 8.58
N LEU A 316 2.55 -30.19 7.45
CA LEU A 316 2.61 -31.13 6.33
C LEU A 316 3.41 -32.39 6.71
N GLN A 317 4.53 -32.23 7.41
CA GLN A 317 5.34 -33.35 7.90
C GLN A 317 4.58 -34.22 8.91
N SER A 318 3.78 -33.62 9.80
CA SER A 318 2.98 -34.36 10.77
C SER A 318 1.90 -35.18 10.07
N VAL A 319 1.26 -34.63 9.04
CA VAL A 319 0.21 -35.30 8.26
C VAL A 319 0.78 -36.40 7.36
N LEU A 320 1.94 -36.18 6.74
CA LEU A 320 2.67 -37.20 5.98
C LEU A 320 3.05 -38.42 6.84
N SER A 321 3.23 -38.22 8.14
CA SER A 321 3.62 -39.27 9.10
C SER A 321 2.44 -40.02 9.73
N LEU A 322 1.19 -39.67 9.38
CA LEU A 322 0.00 -40.32 9.92
C LEU A 322 -0.21 -41.72 9.31
N PRO A 323 -0.55 -42.75 10.11
CA PRO A 323 -0.88 -44.07 9.60
C PRO A 323 -2.02 -44.07 8.57
N LYS A 324 -3.03 -43.20 8.78
CA LYS A 324 -4.15 -43.03 7.83
C LYS A 324 -3.70 -42.51 6.46
N THR A 325 -2.64 -41.70 6.42
CA THR A 325 -2.05 -41.24 5.15
C THR A 325 -1.39 -42.42 4.44
N GLU A 326 -0.62 -43.23 5.16
CA GLU A 326 0.03 -44.43 4.63
C GLU A 326 -0.99 -45.43 4.05
N GLU A 327 -2.06 -45.72 4.81
CA GLU A 327 -3.17 -46.57 4.36
C GLU A 327 -3.81 -46.04 3.07
N LYS A 328 -4.07 -44.72 3.01
CA LYS A 328 -4.68 -44.11 1.83
C LYS A 328 -3.74 -44.09 0.63
N VAL A 329 -2.44 -43.90 0.84
CA VAL A 329 -1.42 -43.99 -0.22
C VAL A 329 -1.39 -45.41 -0.80
N ALA A 330 -1.41 -46.44 0.04
CA ALA A 330 -1.46 -47.83 -0.42
C ALA A 330 -2.71 -48.13 -1.26
N GLU A 331 -3.89 -47.64 -0.83
CA GLU A 331 -5.13 -47.76 -1.60
C GLU A 331 -5.04 -47.11 -2.98
N LEU A 332 -4.44 -45.92 -3.07
CA LEU A 332 -4.27 -45.21 -4.34
C LEU A 332 -3.25 -45.90 -5.26
N ILE A 333 -2.19 -46.48 -4.71
CA ILE A 333 -1.23 -47.28 -5.48
C ILE A 333 -1.92 -48.49 -6.11
N GLU A 334 -2.73 -49.23 -5.34
CA GLU A 334 -3.51 -50.37 -5.84
C GLU A 334 -4.53 -49.94 -6.91
N GLN A 335 -5.12 -48.76 -6.75
CA GLN A 335 -6.09 -48.22 -7.69
C GLN A 335 -5.46 -47.80 -9.03
N PHE A 336 -4.24 -47.26 -9.01
CA PHE A 336 -3.60 -46.66 -10.18
C PHE A 336 -2.31 -47.38 -10.60
N SER A 337 -1.22 -47.22 -9.84
CA SER A 337 0.12 -47.67 -10.19
C SER A 337 0.20 -49.18 -10.45
N ASP A 338 -0.41 -50.00 -9.59
CA ASP A 338 -0.39 -51.47 -9.71
C ASP A 338 -1.17 -51.96 -10.94
N LYS A 339 -2.07 -51.11 -11.47
CA LYS A 339 -2.82 -51.36 -12.71
C LYS A 339 -2.16 -50.71 -13.93
N GLY A 340 -0.92 -50.25 -13.80
CA GLY A 340 -0.15 -49.61 -14.87
C GLY A 340 -0.66 -48.22 -15.27
N LYS A 341 -1.37 -47.53 -14.36
CA LYS A 341 -1.91 -46.19 -14.62
C LYS A 341 -1.08 -45.09 -13.97
N ILE A 342 -0.90 -43.99 -14.67
CA ILE A 342 -0.18 -42.79 -14.23
C ILE A 342 -1.20 -41.72 -13.82
N MET A 343 -1.11 -41.26 -12.58
CA MET A 343 -2.02 -40.25 -12.03
C MET A 343 -1.49 -38.83 -12.25
N LEU A 344 -2.25 -38.03 -12.99
CA LEU A 344 -2.18 -36.58 -13.02
C LEU A 344 -3.14 -36.01 -11.98
N LEU A 345 -2.78 -34.88 -11.36
CA LEU A 345 -3.57 -34.30 -10.29
C LEU A 345 -3.86 -32.82 -10.50
N GLY A 346 -5.14 -32.46 -10.47
CA GLY A 346 -5.61 -31.09 -10.32
C GLY A 346 -6.33 -30.92 -8.98
N VAL A 347 -6.01 -29.85 -8.24
CA VAL A 347 -6.72 -29.51 -7.00
C VAL A 347 -7.06 -28.03 -7.03
N ASP A 348 -8.35 -27.73 -7.12
CA ASP A 348 -8.81 -26.36 -7.32
C ASP A 348 -10.10 -26.11 -6.57
N ASP A 349 -10.31 -24.87 -6.15
CA ASP A 349 -11.63 -24.43 -5.72
C ASP A 349 -12.55 -24.28 -6.92
N MET A 350 -13.84 -24.57 -6.73
CA MET A 350 -14.83 -24.39 -7.77
C MET A 350 -15.08 -22.90 -8.02
N ASP A 351 -14.26 -22.33 -8.90
CA ASP A 351 -14.18 -20.91 -9.24
C ASP A 351 -13.72 -20.76 -10.70
N ILE A 352 -14.28 -19.77 -11.40
CA ILE A 352 -14.05 -19.52 -12.82
C ILE A 352 -12.59 -19.21 -13.15
N PHE A 353 -11.85 -18.62 -12.21
CA PHE A 353 -10.46 -18.23 -12.42
C PHE A 353 -9.48 -19.40 -12.27
N LYS A 354 -9.94 -20.57 -11.79
CA LYS A 354 -9.10 -21.77 -11.66
C LYS A 354 -8.93 -22.55 -12.96
N GLY A 355 -9.67 -22.20 -14.02
CA GLY A 355 -9.45 -22.79 -15.36
C GLY A 355 -9.65 -24.31 -15.41
N ILE A 356 -10.54 -24.86 -14.57
CA ILE A 356 -10.79 -26.31 -14.49
C ILE A 356 -11.23 -26.85 -15.86
N SER A 357 -12.16 -26.18 -16.55
CA SER A 357 -12.59 -26.58 -17.89
C SER A 357 -11.44 -26.62 -18.90
N LEU A 358 -10.57 -25.59 -18.90
CA LEU A 358 -9.39 -25.55 -19.79
C LEU A 358 -8.44 -26.72 -19.52
N LYS A 359 -8.27 -27.10 -18.25
CA LYS A 359 -7.47 -28.26 -17.86
C LYS A 359 -8.06 -29.58 -18.37
N LEU A 360 -9.38 -29.74 -18.29
CA LEU A 360 -10.06 -30.92 -18.84
C LEU A 360 -9.93 -30.98 -20.36
N LEU A 361 -10.08 -29.85 -21.05
CA LEU A 361 -9.87 -29.79 -22.50
C LEU A 361 -8.42 -30.11 -22.90
N ALA A 362 -7.43 -29.68 -22.10
CA ALA A 362 -6.03 -30.06 -22.33
C ALA A 362 -5.81 -31.57 -22.14
N MET A 363 -6.49 -32.20 -21.19
CA MET A 363 -6.49 -33.66 -21.04
C MET A 363 -7.15 -34.35 -22.25
N GLU A 364 -8.26 -33.81 -22.77
CA GLU A 364 -8.86 -34.32 -24.01
C GLU A 364 -7.87 -34.23 -25.18
N GLN A 365 -7.22 -33.07 -25.32
CA GLN A 365 -6.29 -32.81 -26.41
C GLN A 365 -5.04 -33.69 -26.34
N LEU A 366 -4.49 -33.92 -25.14
CA LEU A 366 -3.40 -34.87 -24.92
C LEU A 366 -3.76 -36.26 -25.44
N LEU A 367 -4.95 -36.77 -25.10
CA LEU A 367 -5.39 -38.10 -25.55
C LEU A 367 -5.60 -38.16 -27.07
N ILE A 368 -6.05 -37.07 -27.70
CA ILE A 368 -6.19 -36.99 -29.16
C ILE A 368 -4.81 -37.03 -29.85
N GLN A 369 -3.86 -36.25 -29.36
CA GLN A 369 -2.53 -36.10 -29.97
C GLN A 369 -1.61 -37.30 -29.70
N HIS A 370 -1.75 -37.92 -28.53
CA HIS A 370 -0.89 -38.99 -28.03
C HIS A 370 -1.71 -40.25 -27.66
N PRO A 371 -2.16 -41.04 -28.65
CA PRO A 371 -2.94 -42.26 -28.41
C PRO A 371 -2.24 -43.31 -27.54
N GLU A 372 -0.91 -43.25 -27.41
CA GLU A 372 -0.08 -44.09 -26.55
C GLU A 372 -0.40 -43.96 -25.06
N TRP A 373 -1.00 -42.84 -24.65
CA TRP A 373 -1.44 -42.58 -23.27
C TRP A 373 -2.84 -43.14 -22.97
N HIS A 374 -3.59 -43.57 -23.98
CA HIS A 374 -4.91 -44.19 -23.80
C HIS A 374 -4.83 -45.42 -22.88
N GLY A 375 -5.64 -45.43 -21.83
CA GLY A 375 -5.67 -46.53 -20.85
C GLY A 375 -4.56 -46.48 -19.80
N LYS A 376 -3.60 -45.55 -19.93
CA LYS A 376 -2.48 -45.39 -19.01
C LYS A 376 -2.61 -44.13 -18.16
N VAL A 377 -2.94 -42.98 -18.75
CA VAL A 377 -2.98 -41.72 -18.00
C VAL A 377 -4.38 -41.46 -17.45
N VAL A 378 -4.47 -41.02 -16.19
CA VAL A 378 -5.71 -40.61 -15.53
C VAL A 378 -5.52 -39.24 -14.88
N LEU A 379 -6.42 -38.31 -15.16
CA LEU A 379 -6.52 -37.02 -14.47
C LEU A 379 -7.51 -37.12 -13.31
N VAL A 380 -7.00 -37.05 -12.09
CA VAL A 380 -7.82 -36.86 -10.89
C VAL A 380 -7.97 -35.36 -10.64
N GLN A 381 -9.18 -34.83 -10.78
CA GLN A 381 -9.50 -33.44 -10.46
C GLN A 381 -10.30 -33.39 -9.15
N ILE A 382 -9.66 -32.87 -8.10
CA ILE A 382 -10.30 -32.56 -6.83
C ILE A 382 -10.87 -31.14 -6.92
N ALA A 383 -12.18 -31.02 -6.79
CA ALA A 383 -12.92 -29.77 -6.84
C ALA A 383 -13.40 -29.39 -5.44
N ASN A 384 -12.67 -28.49 -4.75
CA ASN A 384 -13.11 -27.99 -3.46
C ASN A 384 -14.40 -27.16 -3.60
N PRO A 385 -15.24 -27.10 -2.55
CA PRO A 385 -16.46 -26.30 -2.57
C PRO A 385 -16.22 -24.83 -2.94
N ALA A 386 -17.16 -24.26 -3.69
CA ALA A 386 -17.09 -22.86 -4.07
C ALA A 386 -17.13 -21.93 -2.84
N ARG A 387 -16.29 -20.90 -2.84
CA ARG A 387 -16.24 -19.89 -1.76
C ARG A 387 -17.34 -18.83 -1.88
N GLY A 388 -18.08 -18.80 -3.00
CA GLY A 388 -19.12 -17.83 -3.29
C GLY A 388 -20.37 -18.49 -3.86
N LYS A 389 -21.43 -17.69 -4.00
CA LYS A 389 -22.68 -18.09 -4.65
C LYS A 389 -22.86 -17.21 -5.89
N GLY A 390 -23.22 -17.82 -7.02
CA GLY A 390 -23.39 -17.07 -8.26
C GLY A 390 -23.78 -17.98 -9.42
N LYS A 391 -24.18 -17.35 -10.53
CA LYS A 391 -24.47 -18.04 -11.80
C LYS A 391 -23.19 -18.62 -12.38
N ASP A 392 -22.11 -17.84 -12.39
CA ASP A 392 -20.79 -18.22 -12.91
C ASP A 392 -20.25 -19.51 -12.29
N VAL A 393 -20.39 -19.66 -10.97
CA VAL A 393 -19.99 -20.87 -10.25
C VAL A 393 -20.79 -22.08 -10.71
N LYS A 394 -22.12 -21.94 -10.87
CA LYS A 394 -22.99 -23.03 -11.32
C LYS A 394 -22.71 -23.41 -12.77
N GLU A 395 -22.41 -22.43 -13.61
CA GLU A 395 -22.04 -22.65 -15.01
C GLU A 395 -20.73 -23.44 -15.08
N VAL A 396 -19.69 -23.04 -14.33
CA VAL A 396 -18.43 -23.80 -14.29
C VAL A 396 -18.60 -25.19 -13.70
N GLN A 397 -19.44 -25.39 -12.69
CA GLN A 397 -19.78 -26.72 -12.19
C GLN A 397 -20.43 -27.59 -13.28
N SER A 398 -21.41 -27.05 -14.00
CA SER A 398 -22.12 -27.76 -15.06
C SER A 398 -21.19 -28.11 -16.21
N ASP A 399 -20.39 -27.15 -16.65
CA ASP A 399 -19.43 -27.28 -17.75
C ASP A 399 -18.33 -28.29 -17.43
N THR A 400 -17.78 -28.23 -16.20
CA THR A 400 -16.78 -29.20 -15.71
C THR A 400 -17.32 -30.64 -15.75
N LYS A 401 -18.56 -30.85 -15.28
CA LYS A 401 -19.20 -32.17 -15.28
C LYS A 401 -19.49 -32.67 -16.68
N ALA A 402 -20.02 -31.80 -17.55
CA ALA A 402 -20.32 -32.14 -18.93
C ALA A 402 -19.05 -32.53 -19.69
N THR A 403 -17.98 -31.74 -19.55
CA THR A 403 -16.69 -31.97 -20.20
C THR A 403 -16.05 -33.27 -19.69
N ALA A 404 -16.00 -33.50 -18.38
CA ALA A 404 -15.46 -34.73 -17.82
C ALA A 404 -16.22 -35.97 -18.32
N LYS A 405 -17.56 -35.89 -18.36
CA LYS A 405 -18.40 -36.96 -18.90
C LYS A 405 -18.12 -37.21 -20.39
N GLN A 406 -18.04 -36.16 -21.20
CA GLN A 406 -17.73 -36.27 -22.62
C GLN A 406 -16.40 -36.99 -22.87
N ILE A 407 -15.36 -36.64 -22.11
CA ILE A 407 -14.03 -37.26 -22.23
C ILE A 407 -14.10 -38.74 -21.83
N ASN A 408 -14.76 -39.05 -20.71
CA ASN A 408 -14.91 -40.43 -20.26
C ASN A 408 -15.75 -41.28 -21.23
N ASP A 409 -16.82 -40.74 -21.80
CA ASP A 409 -17.64 -41.44 -22.80
C ASP A 409 -16.85 -41.72 -24.09
N ARG A 410 -15.93 -40.81 -24.48
CA ARG A 410 -15.13 -40.91 -25.71
C ARG A 410 -13.90 -41.82 -25.59
N PHE A 411 -13.18 -41.75 -24.47
CA PHE A 411 -11.89 -42.43 -24.29
C PHE A 411 -11.89 -43.52 -23.20
N GLY A 412 -12.95 -43.60 -22.40
CA GLY A 412 -13.10 -44.58 -21.32
C GLY A 412 -13.24 -46.01 -21.82
N LYS A 413 -12.87 -46.95 -20.95
CA LYS A 413 -12.97 -48.40 -21.16
C LYS A 413 -13.42 -49.05 -19.85
N PRO A 414 -13.94 -50.30 -19.84
CA PRO A 414 -14.28 -50.98 -18.59
C PRO A 414 -13.11 -50.96 -17.60
N GLY A 415 -13.31 -50.32 -16.44
CA GLY A 415 -12.28 -50.17 -15.40
C GLY A 415 -11.24 -49.06 -15.66
N TYR A 416 -11.43 -48.21 -16.66
CA TYR A 416 -10.57 -47.05 -16.97
C TYR A 416 -11.41 -45.84 -17.35
N ASP A 417 -11.39 -44.83 -16.48
CA ASP A 417 -11.90 -43.50 -16.76
C ASP A 417 -10.70 -42.54 -16.85
N PRO A 418 -10.51 -41.83 -17.99
CA PRO A 418 -9.41 -40.88 -18.15
C PRO A 418 -9.52 -39.67 -17.21
N VAL A 419 -10.73 -39.31 -16.78
CA VAL A 419 -10.98 -38.19 -15.85
C VAL A 419 -11.80 -38.67 -14.65
N ILE A 420 -11.26 -38.47 -13.45
CA ILE A 420 -11.95 -38.73 -12.18
C ILE A 420 -12.20 -37.40 -11.48
N LEU A 421 -13.47 -37.01 -11.35
CA LEU A 421 -13.88 -35.80 -10.67
C LEU A 421 -14.28 -36.11 -9.22
N ILE A 422 -13.60 -35.48 -8.25
CA ILE A 422 -13.91 -35.60 -6.83
C ILE A 422 -14.47 -34.26 -6.33
N GLU A 423 -15.77 -34.19 -6.12
CA GLU A 423 -16.45 -32.99 -5.61
C GLU A 423 -16.64 -33.03 -4.08
N GLU A 424 -16.46 -34.19 -3.46
CA GLU A 424 -16.61 -34.36 -2.03
C GLU A 424 -15.45 -33.71 -1.28
N PRO A 425 -15.71 -32.98 -0.17
CA PRO A 425 -14.66 -32.39 0.63
C PRO A 425 -13.75 -33.46 1.25
N LEU A 426 -12.52 -33.55 0.74
CA LEU A 426 -11.52 -34.46 1.27
C LEU A 426 -10.89 -33.91 2.56
N ARG A 427 -10.60 -34.82 3.49
CA ARG A 427 -9.78 -34.52 4.66
C ARG A 427 -8.35 -34.26 4.23
N PHE A 428 -7.60 -33.53 5.06
CA PHE A 428 -6.26 -33.08 4.68
C PHE A 428 -5.29 -34.24 4.39
N TYR A 429 -5.32 -35.31 5.18
CA TYR A 429 -4.49 -36.50 4.94
C TYR A 429 -4.81 -37.21 3.62
N GLU A 430 -6.07 -37.17 3.17
CA GLU A 430 -6.49 -37.77 1.91
C GLU A 430 -5.94 -36.97 0.73
N LYS A 431 -6.01 -35.63 0.80
CA LYS A 431 -5.41 -34.76 -0.22
C LYS A 431 -3.89 -34.96 -0.32
N VAL A 432 -3.21 -35.05 0.83
CA VAL A 432 -1.77 -35.33 0.88
C VAL A 432 -1.45 -36.69 0.25
N ALA A 433 -2.26 -37.73 0.47
CA ALA A 433 -2.08 -39.02 -0.19
C ALA A 433 -2.16 -38.92 -1.73
N TYR A 434 -3.09 -38.13 -2.27
CA TYR A 434 -3.11 -37.83 -3.72
C TYR A 434 -1.85 -37.12 -4.19
N TYR A 435 -1.34 -36.13 -3.44
CA TYR A 435 -0.09 -35.44 -3.79
C TYR A 435 1.11 -36.39 -3.83
N VAL A 436 1.19 -37.33 -2.89
CA VAL A 436 2.28 -38.33 -2.83
C VAL A 436 2.28 -39.19 -4.10
N VAL A 437 1.11 -39.70 -4.50
CA VAL A 437 0.99 -40.67 -5.61
C VAL A 437 1.05 -39.99 -6.99
N ALA A 438 0.65 -38.73 -7.13
CA ALA A 438 0.54 -38.06 -8.43
C ALA A 438 1.90 -37.86 -9.12
N GLU A 439 2.05 -38.36 -10.35
CA GLU A 439 3.28 -38.21 -11.13
C GLU A 439 3.49 -36.76 -11.58
N CYS A 440 2.40 -36.05 -11.89
CA CYS A 440 2.43 -34.63 -12.22
C CYS A 440 1.22 -33.89 -11.65
N CYS A 441 1.45 -32.70 -11.08
CA CYS A 441 0.40 -31.81 -10.62
C CYS A 441 0.19 -30.65 -11.61
N LEU A 442 -1.07 -30.45 -12.00
CA LEU A 442 -1.53 -29.48 -12.99
C LEU A 442 -2.22 -28.31 -12.30
N VAL A 443 -1.56 -27.15 -12.30
CA VAL A 443 -2.07 -25.89 -11.72
C VAL A 443 -2.19 -24.84 -12.81
N THR A 444 -3.28 -24.93 -13.57
CA THR A 444 -3.53 -24.17 -14.82
C THR A 444 -4.55 -23.05 -14.64
N ALA A 445 -4.58 -22.42 -13.46
CA ALA A 445 -5.48 -21.30 -13.19
C ALA A 445 -5.22 -20.12 -14.15
N VAL A 446 -6.28 -19.51 -14.68
CA VAL A 446 -6.16 -18.36 -15.59
C VAL A 446 -5.69 -17.10 -14.88
N ARG A 447 -5.99 -16.98 -13.58
CA ARG A 447 -5.46 -15.94 -12.70
C ARG A 447 -5.57 -16.39 -11.26
N ASP A 448 -4.52 -16.24 -10.47
CA ASP A 448 -4.55 -16.57 -9.05
C ASP A 448 -3.56 -15.72 -8.25
N GLY A 449 -3.95 -15.29 -7.06
CA GLY A 449 -3.11 -14.45 -6.18
C GLY A 449 -1.83 -15.16 -5.80
N MET A 450 -1.93 -16.11 -4.89
CA MET A 450 -0.91 -17.12 -4.60
C MET A 450 -1.58 -18.49 -4.58
N ASN A 451 -0.97 -19.48 -5.23
CA ASN A 451 -1.45 -20.85 -5.21
C ASN A 451 -0.44 -21.72 -4.44
N LEU A 452 -0.88 -22.32 -3.34
CA LEU A 452 -0.03 -23.12 -2.46
C LEU A 452 -0.02 -24.61 -2.79
N ILE A 453 -0.90 -25.07 -3.69
CA ILE A 453 -1.00 -26.47 -4.10
C ILE A 453 0.34 -26.99 -4.66
N PRO A 454 1.06 -26.26 -5.53
CA PRO A 454 2.39 -26.70 -5.95
C PRO A 454 3.36 -26.92 -4.79
N TYR A 455 3.32 -26.06 -3.76
CA TYR A 455 4.22 -26.16 -2.61
C TYR A 455 3.87 -27.38 -1.75
N GLU A 456 2.58 -27.59 -1.47
CA GLU A 456 2.08 -28.79 -0.79
C GLU A 456 2.48 -30.07 -1.54
N TYR A 457 2.35 -30.06 -2.87
CA TYR A 457 2.75 -31.18 -3.73
C TYR A 457 4.25 -31.47 -3.66
N ILE A 458 5.11 -30.45 -3.78
CA ILE A 458 6.57 -30.60 -3.70
C ILE A 458 6.97 -31.25 -2.38
N ILE A 459 6.43 -30.76 -1.25
CA ILE A 459 6.75 -31.33 0.07
C ILE A 459 6.19 -32.73 0.24
N SER A 460 5.00 -33.01 -0.29
CA SER A 460 4.42 -34.35 -0.25
C SER A 460 5.24 -35.35 -1.05
N ARG A 461 5.81 -34.95 -2.20
CA ARG A 461 6.70 -35.77 -3.03
C ARG A 461 8.09 -35.98 -2.43
N GLN A 462 8.54 -35.08 -1.55
CA GLN A 462 9.73 -35.35 -0.73
C GLN A 462 9.48 -36.57 0.18
N GLY A 463 8.25 -36.71 0.71
CA GLY A 463 7.80 -37.89 1.44
C GLY A 463 8.52 -38.13 2.77
N THR A 464 8.35 -39.34 3.29
CA THR A 464 9.00 -39.84 4.52
C THR A 464 9.53 -41.25 4.28
N GLU A 465 10.47 -41.72 5.10
CA GLU A 465 11.03 -43.08 4.97
C GLU A 465 9.97 -44.19 5.00
N LYS A 466 8.84 -43.96 5.69
CA LYS A 466 7.73 -44.93 5.74
C LYS A 466 6.95 -44.94 4.42
N LEU A 467 6.63 -43.76 3.89
CA LEU A 467 5.94 -43.64 2.61
C LEU A 467 6.82 -44.16 1.45
N ASP A 468 8.14 -44.00 1.53
CA ASP A 468 9.08 -44.55 0.56
C ASP A 468 8.98 -46.07 0.47
N LYS A 469 8.89 -46.74 1.64
CA LYS A 469 8.68 -48.20 1.71
C LYS A 469 7.34 -48.60 1.08
N VAL A 470 6.28 -47.84 1.34
CA VAL A 470 4.94 -48.11 0.76
C VAL A 470 4.96 -47.92 -0.76
N LEU A 471 5.67 -46.92 -1.26
CA LEU A 471 5.80 -46.65 -2.70
C LEU A 471 6.73 -47.65 -3.42
N GLY A 472 7.47 -48.49 -2.68
CA GLY A 472 8.51 -49.36 -3.26
C GLY A 472 9.70 -48.58 -3.82
N ILE A 473 9.81 -47.30 -3.48
CA ILE A 473 10.85 -46.35 -3.89
C ILE A 473 11.90 -46.45 -2.79
N GLY A 474 13.03 -47.13 -3.02
CA GLY A 474 14.09 -47.32 -2.02
C GLY A 474 14.79 -46.01 -1.62
N SER A 475 16.11 -46.03 -1.41
CA SER A 475 16.94 -44.80 -1.30
C SER A 475 17.06 -44.03 -2.63
N SER A 476 16.04 -44.07 -3.47
CA SER A 476 16.00 -43.38 -4.75
C SER A 476 15.67 -41.90 -4.58
N LEU A 477 16.19 -41.12 -5.52
CA LEU A 477 16.14 -39.68 -5.49
C LEU A 477 14.71 -39.20 -5.79
N LYS A 478 14.29 -38.13 -5.09
CA LYS A 478 12.90 -37.67 -5.09
C LYS A 478 12.57 -36.90 -6.37
N LYS A 479 11.33 -37.03 -6.85
CA LYS A 479 10.87 -36.42 -8.10
C LYS A 479 9.49 -35.78 -7.95
N SER A 480 9.31 -34.62 -8.58
CA SER A 480 8.02 -33.92 -8.66
C SER A 480 7.91 -33.21 -9.99
N MET A 481 6.79 -33.40 -10.70
CA MET A 481 6.53 -32.70 -11.96
C MET A 481 5.37 -31.74 -11.82
N LEU A 482 5.57 -30.52 -12.32
CA LEU A 482 4.66 -29.41 -12.19
C LEU A 482 4.43 -28.77 -13.55
N VAL A 483 3.16 -28.73 -13.98
CA VAL A 483 2.69 -27.89 -15.08
C VAL A 483 1.91 -26.74 -14.45
N VAL A 484 2.45 -25.53 -14.60
CA VAL A 484 2.01 -24.37 -13.82
C VAL A 484 1.70 -23.21 -14.75
N SER A 485 0.55 -22.57 -14.54
CA SER A 485 0.17 -21.36 -15.27
C SER A 485 1.17 -20.22 -15.01
N GLU A 486 1.49 -19.44 -16.04
CA GLU A 486 2.27 -18.21 -15.90
C GLU A 486 1.53 -17.09 -15.13
N PHE A 487 0.21 -17.23 -14.93
CA PHE A 487 -0.66 -16.22 -14.34
C PHE A 487 -0.95 -16.41 -12.84
N ILE A 488 -0.16 -17.24 -12.15
CA ILE A 488 -0.30 -17.48 -10.70
C ILE A 488 0.92 -16.99 -9.92
N GLY A 489 0.72 -16.52 -8.69
CA GLY A 489 1.77 -15.87 -7.92
C GLY A 489 2.98 -16.74 -7.53
N CYS A 490 2.85 -18.07 -7.50
CA CYS A 490 3.99 -18.97 -7.21
C CYS A 490 4.82 -19.30 -8.45
N SER A 491 4.34 -18.97 -9.65
CA SER A 491 5.03 -19.31 -10.91
C SER A 491 6.44 -18.70 -11.01
N PRO A 492 6.67 -17.41 -10.65
CA PRO A 492 8.02 -16.83 -10.63
C PRO A 492 8.98 -17.55 -9.67
N SER A 493 8.47 -18.04 -8.54
CA SER A 493 9.24 -18.75 -7.52
C SER A 493 9.65 -20.17 -7.94
N LEU A 494 8.82 -20.85 -8.74
CA LEU A 494 9.01 -22.25 -9.13
C LEU A 494 9.74 -22.40 -10.46
N SER A 495 10.97 -21.91 -10.54
CA SER A 495 11.76 -21.86 -11.79
C SER A 495 12.03 -23.21 -12.49
N GLY A 496 11.81 -24.35 -11.83
CA GLY A 496 11.89 -25.69 -12.46
C GLY A 496 10.55 -26.22 -13.01
N ALA A 497 9.44 -25.49 -12.86
CA ALA A 497 8.12 -25.92 -13.33
C ALA A 497 8.00 -25.69 -14.85
N ILE A 498 7.19 -26.52 -15.52
CA ILE A 498 6.84 -26.30 -16.92
C ILE A 498 5.75 -25.21 -16.94
N ARG A 499 6.14 -24.00 -17.37
CA ARG A 499 5.23 -22.86 -17.42
C ARG A 499 4.39 -22.91 -18.67
N VAL A 500 3.08 -22.73 -18.50
CA VAL A 500 2.12 -22.75 -19.59
C VAL A 500 1.23 -21.53 -19.55
N ASN A 501 0.79 -21.11 -20.73
CA ASN A 501 -0.35 -20.23 -20.85
C ASN A 501 -1.62 -21.11 -20.91
N PRO A 502 -2.48 -21.11 -19.89
CA PRO A 502 -3.63 -22.02 -19.81
C PRO A 502 -4.68 -21.79 -20.90
N TRP A 503 -4.64 -20.65 -21.61
CA TRP A 503 -5.53 -20.35 -22.73
C TRP A 503 -5.13 -21.09 -24.01
N ASN A 504 -3.88 -21.57 -24.10
CA ASN A 504 -3.40 -22.40 -25.20
C ASN A 504 -3.49 -23.88 -24.79
N ILE A 505 -4.60 -24.52 -25.15
CA ILE A 505 -4.92 -25.91 -24.79
C ILE A 505 -3.85 -26.87 -25.33
N ASP A 506 -3.39 -26.67 -26.57
CA ASP A 506 -2.34 -27.49 -27.19
C ASP A 506 -1.03 -27.41 -26.41
N ALA A 507 -0.61 -26.19 -26.04
CA ALA A 507 0.62 -26.02 -25.26
C ALA A 507 0.52 -26.64 -23.85
N VAL A 508 -0.68 -26.68 -23.25
CA VAL A 508 -0.87 -27.40 -21.98
C VAL A 508 -0.77 -28.91 -22.21
N ALA A 509 -1.36 -29.45 -23.27
CA ALA A 509 -1.25 -30.87 -23.61
C ALA A 509 0.22 -31.28 -23.86
N ASP A 510 0.94 -30.53 -24.70
CA ASP A 510 2.37 -30.74 -24.98
C ASP A 510 3.23 -30.69 -23.70
N ALA A 511 2.89 -29.79 -22.77
CA ALA A 511 3.59 -29.67 -21.50
C ALA A 511 3.34 -30.88 -20.57
N VAL A 512 2.12 -31.44 -20.59
CA VAL A 512 1.81 -32.66 -19.85
C VAL A 512 2.54 -33.86 -20.46
N ASP A 513 2.53 -33.99 -21.78
CA ASP A 513 3.29 -35.02 -22.48
C ASP A 513 4.79 -34.95 -22.15
N SER A 514 5.36 -33.75 -22.28
CA SER A 514 6.75 -33.47 -21.89
C SER A 514 7.04 -33.84 -20.43
N ALA A 515 6.11 -33.61 -19.51
CA ALA A 515 6.27 -33.98 -18.10
C ALA A 515 6.27 -35.50 -17.88
N LEU A 516 5.49 -36.23 -18.67
CA LEU A 516 5.39 -37.70 -18.61
C LEU A 516 6.66 -38.35 -19.17
N GLU A 517 7.13 -37.92 -20.33
CA GLU A 517 8.32 -38.47 -21.02
C GLU A 517 9.66 -38.06 -20.41
N MET A 518 9.68 -37.00 -19.60
CA MET A 518 10.92 -36.45 -19.03
C MET A 518 11.74 -37.50 -18.28
N ALA A 519 13.04 -37.55 -18.56
CA ALA A 519 13.97 -38.45 -17.90
C ALA A 519 14.01 -38.21 -16.38
N ASP A 520 14.05 -39.28 -15.58
CA ASP A 520 14.00 -39.19 -14.11
C ASP A 520 15.11 -38.31 -13.51
N SER A 521 16.30 -38.25 -14.13
CA SER A 521 17.40 -37.37 -13.70
C SER A 521 17.05 -35.88 -13.78
N GLU A 522 16.32 -35.48 -14.82
CA GLU A 522 15.85 -34.10 -14.97
C GLU A 522 14.70 -33.82 -14.01
N LYS A 523 13.77 -34.78 -13.83
CA LYS A 523 12.69 -34.68 -12.83
C LYS A 523 13.24 -34.46 -11.42
N GLN A 524 14.34 -35.13 -11.10
CA GLN A 524 15.04 -35.00 -9.82
C GLN A 524 15.65 -33.60 -9.65
N LEU A 525 16.41 -33.10 -10.63
CA LEU A 525 17.03 -31.77 -10.55
C LEU A 525 15.99 -30.66 -10.35
N ARG A 526 14.84 -30.77 -11.02
CA ARG A 526 13.71 -29.85 -10.87
C ARG A 526 13.14 -29.93 -9.46
N HIS A 527 12.91 -31.13 -8.95
CA HIS A 527 12.41 -31.37 -7.60
C HIS A 527 13.33 -30.76 -6.54
N GLU A 528 14.63 -31.03 -6.59
CA GLU A 528 15.61 -30.49 -5.62
C GLU A 528 15.61 -28.96 -5.58
N LYS A 529 15.54 -28.33 -6.77
CA LYS A 529 15.46 -26.88 -6.89
C LYS A 529 14.19 -26.32 -6.24
N HIS A 530 13.06 -26.95 -6.49
CA HIS A 530 11.77 -26.57 -5.91
C HIS A 530 11.74 -26.79 -4.40
N TYR A 531 12.16 -27.97 -3.94
CA TYR A 531 12.19 -28.33 -2.53
C TYR A 531 13.07 -27.37 -1.72
N LYS A 532 14.26 -27.02 -2.23
CA LYS A 532 15.15 -26.04 -1.58
C LYS A 532 14.50 -24.68 -1.39
N TYR A 533 13.73 -24.20 -2.38
CA TYR A 533 13.03 -22.93 -2.27
C TYR A 533 11.88 -23.01 -1.26
N VAL A 534 10.99 -23.99 -1.42
CA VAL A 534 9.78 -24.13 -0.59
C VAL A 534 10.11 -24.41 0.88
N SER A 535 11.15 -25.20 1.16
CA SER A 535 11.60 -25.51 2.53
C SER A 535 12.25 -24.33 3.27
N THR A 536 12.70 -23.30 2.54
CA THR A 536 13.35 -22.12 3.13
C THR A 536 12.42 -20.89 3.18
N HIS A 537 11.36 -20.88 2.36
CA HIS A 537 10.39 -19.80 2.26
C HIS A 537 9.02 -20.28 2.75
N ASP A 538 8.96 -20.75 3.99
CA ASP A 538 7.74 -21.21 4.63
C ASP A 538 6.88 -20.03 5.15
N VAL A 539 5.71 -20.37 5.69
CA VAL A 539 4.81 -19.38 6.30
C VAL A 539 5.46 -18.63 7.47
N GLY A 540 6.34 -19.28 8.23
CA GLY A 540 7.01 -18.69 9.38
C GLY A 540 8.00 -17.60 8.97
N TYR A 541 8.78 -17.86 7.93
CA TYR A 541 9.66 -16.86 7.29
C TYR A 541 8.85 -15.66 6.77
N TRP A 542 7.71 -15.91 6.11
CA TRP A 542 6.83 -14.85 5.63
C TRP A 542 6.34 -13.94 6.76
N ALA A 543 5.83 -14.54 7.84
CA ALA A 543 5.30 -13.80 8.98
C ALA A 543 6.38 -12.96 9.68
N ARG A 544 7.52 -13.58 9.98
CA ARG A 544 8.65 -12.92 10.64
C ARG A 544 9.20 -11.76 9.82
N SER A 545 9.39 -11.97 8.51
CA SER A 545 9.93 -10.92 7.65
C SER A 545 8.97 -9.75 7.48
N PHE A 546 7.65 -9.99 7.45
CA PHE A 546 6.67 -8.91 7.40
C PHE A 546 6.66 -8.10 8.70
N LEU A 547 6.66 -8.78 9.85
CA LEU A 547 6.65 -8.11 11.15
C LEU A 547 7.92 -7.27 11.39
N GLN A 548 9.10 -7.78 11.07
CA GLN A 548 10.35 -7.02 11.17
C GLN A 548 10.34 -5.72 10.36
N ASP A 549 9.78 -5.75 9.15
CA ASP A 549 9.66 -4.55 8.31
C ASP A 549 8.57 -3.60 8.84
N LEU A 550 7.52 -4.13 9.48
CA LEU A 550 6.48 -3.33 10.12
C LEU A 550 7.02 -2.60 11.35
N GLU A 551 7.74 -3.29 12.24
CA GLU A 551 8.44 -2.71 13.39
C GLU A 551 9.40 -1.60 12.94
N ARG A 552 10.22 -1.87 11.93
CA ARG A 552 11.15 -0.90 11.37
C ARG A 552 10.42 0.34 10.85
N THR A 553 9.33 0.16 10.11
CA THR A 553 8.57 1.29 9.55
C THR A 553 7.90 2.11 10.66
N CYS A 554 7.47 1.48 11.73
CA CYS A 554 6.79 2.12 12.86
C CYS A 554 7.75 2.76 13.89
N SER A 555 9.06 2.53 13.79
CA SER A 555 10.05 3.02 14.78
C SER A 555 10.03 4.54 15.01
N ASP A 556 9.67 5.33 13.98
CA ASP A 556 9.57 6.79 14.04
C ASP A 556 8.23 7.32 14.59
N HIS A 557 7.24 6.46 14.88
CA HIS A 557 5.89 6.89 15.31
C HIS A 557 5.89 7.76 16.56
N VAL A 558 6.80 7.50 17.51
CA VAL A 558 6.94 8.25 18.77
C VAL A 558 7.60 9.61 18.55
N ARG A 559 8.45 9.72 17.53
CA ARG A 559 9.21 10.93 17.24
C ARG A 559 8.47 11.95 16.42
N ARG A 560 7.29 11.65 15.84
CA ARG A 560 6.56 12.58 14.97
C ARG A 560 5.23 13.00 15.58
N ARG A 561 4.74 14.19 15.21
CA ARG A 561 3.39 14.67 15.55
C ARG A 561 2.41 14.27 14.45
N TRP A 562 1.32 13.62 14.81
CA TRP A 562 0.35 13.03 13.87
C TRP A 562 -0.99 13.74 13.93
N TRP A 563 -1.44 14.28 12.79
CA TRP A 563 -2.70 15.02 12.67
C TRP A 563 -3.63 14.34 11.67
N GLY A 564 -4.87 14.07 12.08
CA GLY A 564 -5.92 13.57 11.21
C GLY A 564 -6.60 14.72 10.45
N ILE A 565 -6.68 14.62 9.12
CA ILE A 565 -7.32 15.61 8.25
C ILE A 565 -8.31 14.90 7.32
N GLY A 566 -9.46 15.53 7.05
CA GLY A 566 -10.46 15.04 6.09
C GLY A 566 -11.65 14.33 6.73
N PHE A 567 -12.68 14.08 5.91
CA PHE A 567 -13.95 13.48 6.34
C PHE A 567 -14.23 12.17 5.60
N GLY A 568 -14.98 11.26 6.22
CA GLY A 568 -15.28 9.96 5.63
C GLY A 568 -14.03 9.17 5.22
N LEU A 569 -14.03 8.60 4.01
CA LEU A 569 -12.90 7.84 3.45
C LEU A 569 -11.83 8.73 2.79
N SER A 570 -12.03 10.06 2.76
CA SER A 570 -10.98 11.02 2.38
C SER A 570 -10.03 11.37 3.55
N PHE A 571 -10.26 10.75 4.72
CA PHE A 571 -9.44 10.91 5.89
C PHE A 571 -8.01 10.43 5.63
N ARG A 572 -7.05 11.23 6.08
CA ARG A 572 -5.62 11.00 5.93
C ARG A 572 -4.89 11.51 7.16
N VAL A 573 -3.72 10.94 7.42
CA VAL A 573 -2.88 11.37 8.53
C VAL A 573 -1.63 12.05 8.00
N VAL A 574 -1.38 13.25 8.53
CA VAL A 574 -0.19 14.04 8.28
C VAL A 574 0.79 13.82 9.44
N ALA A 575 2.03 13.45 9.13
CA ALA A 575 3.10 13.39 10.12
C ALA A 575 4.06 14.57 9.94
N LEU A 576 4.27 15.32 11.01
CA LEU A 576 5.13 16.50 11.04
C LEU A 576 6.23 16.31 12.08
N ASP A 577 7.37 16.99 11.88
CA ASP A 577 8.45 17.03 12.88
C ASP A 577 7.93 17.65 14.19
N PRO A 578 8.33 17.18 15.39
CA PRO A 578 7.92 17.80 16.65
C PRO A 578 8.30 19.26 16.78
N ASN A 579 9.42 19.65 16.18
CA ASN A 579 9.89 21.02 16.17
C ASN A 579 9.16 21.90 15.15
N PHE A 580 8.30 21.31 14.31
CA PHE A 580 7.48 22.03 13.35
C PHE A 580 6.41 22.85 14.08
N LYS A 581 6.60 24.16 14.14
CA LYS A 581 5.75 25.07 14.93
C LYS A 581 5.35 26.32 14.16
N LYS A 582 4.21 26.91 14.54
CA LYS A 582 3.78 28.20 13.95
C LYS A 582 4.84 29.25 14.29
N LEU A 583 5.26 30.02 13.29
CA LEU A 583 6.20 31.11 13.52
C LEU A 583 5.48 32.24 14.30
N SER A 584 5.92 32.47 15.54
CA SER A 584 5.39 33.59 16.33
C SER A 584 5.99 34.91 15.83
N MET A 585 5.11 35.87 15.59
CA MET A 585 5.45 37.24 15.20
C MET A 585 6.35 37.91 16.24
N GLU A 586 6.05 37.75 17.52
CA GLU A 586 6.83 38.33 18.60
C GLU A 586 8.24 37.73 18.64
N HIS A 587 8.35 36.42 18.43
CA HIS A 587 9.64 35.72 18.44
C HIS A 587 10.55 36.21 17.31
N ILE A 588 10.06 36.23 16.07
CA ILE A 588 10.87 36.67 14.93
C ILE A 588 11.21 38.15 15.00
N VAL A 589 10.27 39.02 15.38
CA VAL A 589 10.51 40.46 15.53
C VAL A 589 11.52 40.74 16.64
N SER A 590 11.47 39.99 17.74
CA SER A 590 12.41 40.11 18.85
C SER A 590 13.81 39.66 18.45
N ALA A 591 13.95 38.53 17.74
CA ALA A 591 15.23 38.08 17.17
C ALA A 591 15.78 39.08 16.14
N TYR A 592 14.91 39.62 15.30
CA TYR A 592 15.25 40.63 14.29
C TYR A 592 15.84 41.90 14.93
N LYS A 593 15.23 42.41 16.02
CA LYS A 593 15.74 43.58 16.75
C LYS A 593 17.11 43.37 17.39
N ARG A 594 17.45 42.14 17.81
CA ARG A 594 18.72 41.84 18.49
C ARG A 594 19.90 41.58 17.55
N THR A 595 19.61 41.26 16.29
CA THR A 595 20.60 40.82 15.30
C THR A 595 21.09 41.98 14.46
N LYS A 596 22.32 41.89 13.95
CA LYS A 596 23.03 42.98 13.25
C LYS A 596 23.34 42.68 11.80
N THR A 597 23.23 41.44 11.36
CA THR A 597 23.60 40.99 10.01
C THR A 597 22.61 39.95 9.53
N ARG A 598 21.66 40.37 8.70
CA ARG A 598 20.42 39.62 8.44
C ARG A 598 20.32 39.20 6.98
N ALA A 599 20.25 37.90 6.72
CA ALA A 599 19.95 37.34 5.41
C ALA A 599 18.45 37.01 5.32
N ILE A 600 17.75 37.54 4.32
CA ILE A 600 16.31 37.32 4.13
C ILE A 600 16.08 36.79 2.72
N LEU A 601 15.60 35.56 2.60
CA LEU A 601 15.20 34.93 1.35
C LEU A 601 13.69 34.74 1.33
N LEU A 602 13.06 35.29 0.30
CA LEU A 602 11.62 35.19 0.11
C LEU A 602 11.37 34.59 -1.26
N ASP A 603 10.63 33.49 -1.30
CA ASP A 603 9.99 33.09 -2.54
C ASP A 603 8.88 34.11 -2.91
N TYR A 604 8.68 34.31 -4.21
CA TYR A 604 7.60 35.16 -4.71
C TYR A 604 6.36 34.37 -5.12
N ASP A 605 6.56 33.26 -5.85
CA ASP A 605 5.51 32.56 -6.59
C ASP A 605 4.64 31.70 -5.66
N GLY A 606 3.51 32.26 -5.20
CA GLY A 606 2.58 31.58 -4.28
C GLY A 606 2.87 31.87 -2.80
N THR A 607 4.06 32.38 -2.51
CA THR A 607 4.44 32.89 -1.18
C THR A 607 4.00 34.34 -0.96
N LEU A 608 4.50 35.30 -1.74
CA LEU A 608 4.10 36.73 -1.67
C LEU A 608 3.02 37.10 -2.68
N MET A 609 2.86 36.28 -3.72
CA MET A 609 1.82 36.38 -4.72
C MET A 609 0.57 35.62 -4.26
N PRO A 610 -0.62 36.25 -4.22
CA PRO A 610 -1.85 35.54 -3.90
C PRO A 610 -2.17 34.47 -4.95
N GLN A 611 -2.26 33.19 -4.54
CA GLN A 611 -2.45 32.05 -5.45
C GLN A 611 -3.76 32.12 -6.29
N ALA A 612 -4.78 32.84 -5.83
CA ALA A 612 -6.07 32.95 -6.52
C ALA A 612 -6.20 34.20 -7.44
N SER A 613 -5.12 34.97 -7.62
CA SER A 613 -5.14 36.19 -8.44
C SER A 613 -4.78 35.90 -9.89
N ILE A 614 -5.61 36.39 -10.82
CA ILE A 614 -5.30 36.41 -12.26
C ILE A 614 -4.11 37.34 -12.53
N ASP A 615 -4.05 38.47 -11.81
CA ASP A 615 -2.90 39.37 -11.85
C ASP A 615 -1.81 38.85 -10.90
N LYS A 616 -0.76 38.32 -11.50
CA LYS A 616 0.41 37.75 -10.81
C LYS A 616 1.46 38.82 -10.47
N SER A 617 1.20 40.11 -10.71
CA SER A 617 2.12 41.22 -10.43
C SER A 617 2.18 41.61 -8.94
N PRO A 618 3.29 42.23 -8.47
CA PRO A 618 3.42 42.58 -7.06
C PRO A 618 2.51 43.73 -6.67
N THR A 619 1.81 43.58 -5.55
CA THR A 619 0.97 44.66 -5.02
C THR A 619 1.82 45.85 -4.57
N SER A 620 1.24 47.06 -4.57
CA SER A 620 1.91 48.25 -4.07
C SER A 620 2.35 48.13 -2.60
N ASN A 621 1.65 47.31 -1.81
CA ASN A 621 2.03 47.04 -0.42
C ASN A 621 3.28 46.17 -0.35
N SER A 622 3.35 45.10 -1.16
CA SER A 622 4.52 44.22 -1.26
C SER A 622 5.78 44.99 -1.63
N ILE A 623 5.69 45.90 -2.61
CA ILE A 623 6.81 46.76 -3.03
C ILE A 623 7.26 47.69 -1.88
N LYS A 624 6.31 48.32 -1.17
CA LYS A 624 6.63 49.21 -0.04
C LYS A 624 7.36 48.47 1.08
N MET A 625 6.88 47.27 1.45
CA MET A 625 7.50 46.46 2.50
C MET A 625 8.91 46.01 2.12
N LEU A 626 9.10 45.51 0.90
CA LEU A 626 10.41 45.11 0.40
C LEU A 626 11.37 46.29 0.38
N ASN A 627 10.91 47.46 -0.06
CA ASN A 627 11.72 48.69 -0.04
C ASN A 627 12.14 49.11 1.36
N SER A 628 11.25 49.03 2.34
CA SER A 628 11.57 49.33 3.74
C SER A 628 12.64 48.38 4.28
N LEU A 629 12.50 47.06 4.04
CA LEU A 629 13.52 46.08 4.43
C LEU A 629 14.87 46.33 3.74
N CYS A 630 14.86 46.70 2.45
CA CYS A 630 16.10 46.93 1.68
C CYS A 630 16.79 48.27 2.01
N ARG A 631 16.17 49.17 2.79
CA ARG A 631 16.79 50.43 3.24
C ARG A 631 17.68 50.24 4.47
N ASP A 632 17.41 49.22 5.28
CA ASP A 632 18.25 48.89 6.44
C ASP A 632 19.53 48.18 5.95
N GLU A 633 20.67 48.83 6.13
CA GLU A 633 21.99 48.35 5.66
C GLU A 633 22.42 47.03 6.31
N ASN A 634 21.80 46.66 7.44
CA ASN A 634 22.05 45.38 8.10
C ASN A 634 21.35 44.21 7.38
N ASN A 635 20.45 44.47 6.44
CA ASN A 635 19.71 43.46 5.71
C ASN A 635 20.29 43.19 4.33
N MET A 636 20.36 41.90 3.99
CA MET A 636 20.51 41.44 2.61
C MET A 636 19.26 40.66 2.22
N VAL A 637 18.39 41.30 1.43
CA VAL A 637 17.10 40.75 1.01
C VAL A 637 17.19 40.18 -0.40
N PHE A 638 16.76 38.94 -0.56
CA PHE A 638 16.72 38.23 -1.83
C PHE A 638 15.31 37.72 -2.11
N LEU A 639 14.83 37.99 -3.32
CA LEU A 639 13.60 37.44 -3.85
C LEU A 639 13.94 36.32 -4.86
N VAL A 640 13.36 35.14 -4.67
CA VAL A 640 13.52 33.99 -5.56
C VAL A 640 12.22 33.73 -6.30
N SER A 641 12.29 33.53 -7.61
CA SER A 641 11.10 33.27 -8.43
C SER A 641 11.38 32.37 -9.63
N ALA A 642 10.35 31.67 -10.07
CA ALA A 642 10.28 30.91 -11.31
C ALA A 642 10.14 31.80 -12.56
N LYS A 643 9.85 33.10 -12.40
CA LYS A 643 9.61 34.05 -13.50
C LYS A 643 10.91 34.44 -14.22
N SER A 644 10.75 34.94 -15.45
CA SER A 644 11.86 35.41 -16.29
C SER A 644 12.55 36.64 -15.68
N ARG A 645 13.84 36.82 -15.99
CA ARG A 645 14.61 37.99 -15.53
C ARG A 645 14.02 39.31 -16.02
N LYS A 646 13.42 39.34 -17.22
CA LYS A 646 12.78 40.54 -17.79
C LYS A 646 11.57 40.95 -16.95
N THR A 647 10.67 40.01 -16.69
CA THR A 647 9.46 40.24 -15.88
C THR A 647 9.81 40.73 -14.48
N LEU A 648 10.75 40.07 -13.81
CA LEU A 648 11.15 40.46 -12.45
C LEU A 648 11.87 41.81 -12.41
N ALA A 649 12.69 42.13 -13.44
CA ALA A 649 13.33 43.43 -13.54
C ALA A 649 12.32 44.58 -13.69
N GLU A 650 11.26 44.37 -14.47
CA GLU A 650 10.17 45.34 -14.64
C GLU A 650 9.34 45.49 -13.35
N TRP A 651 8.89 44.38 -12.77
CA TRP A 651 8.01 44.37 -11.59
C TRP A 651 8.65 44.96 -10.33
N PHE A 652 9.94 44.67 -10.11
CA PHE A 652 10.66 45.13 -8.93
C PHE A 652 11.63 46.29 -9.23
N SER A 653 11.47 46.96 -10.37
CA SER A 653 12.23 48.18 -10.69
C SER A 653 12.19 49.26 -9.59
N PRO A 654 11.10 49.42 -8.79
CA PRO A 654 11.08 50.36 -7.68
C PRO A 654 11.96 49.98 -6.48
N CYS A 655 12.55 48.78 -6.45
CA CYS A 655 13.37 48.28 -5.34
C CYS A 655 14.86 48.26 -5.71
N GLU A 656 15.58 49.34 -5.38
CA GLU A 656 16.97 49.55 -5.85
C GLU A 656 17.97 48.54 -5.27
N ASN A 657 17.84 48.22 -3.98
CA ASN A 657 18.77 47.35 -3.24
C ASN A 657 18.29 45.90 -3.10
N LEU A 658 17.24 45.50 -3.81
CA LEU A 658 16.70 44.14 -3.73
C LEU A 658 17.53 43.18 -4.60
N GLY A 659 18.01 42.09 -3.99
CA GLY A 659 18.57 40.96 -4.71
C GLY A 659 17.46 40.14 -5.36
N ILE A 660 17.63 39.76 -6.63
CA ILE A 660 16.62 39.01 -7.40
C ILE A 660 17.28 37.79 -8.02
N ALA A 661 16.64 36.63 -7.84
CA ALA A 661 16.97 35.38 -8.49
C ALA A 661 15.82 34.95 -9.40
N ALA A 662 16.08 34.93 -10.70
CA ALA A 662 15.11 34.55 -11.74
C ALA A 662 15.31 33.08 -12.15
N GLU A 663 14.26 32.47 -12.70
CA GLU A 663 14.25 31.09 -13.20
C GLU A 663 14.83 30.09 -12.18
N HIS A 664 14.28 30.11 -10.96
CA HIS A 664 14.70 29.26 -9.83
C HIS A 664 16.18 29.41 -9.41
N GLY A 665 16.81 30.54 -9.74
CA GLY A 665 18.21 30.82 -9.37
C GLY A 665 19.23 30.58 -10.46
N TYR A 666 18.80 30.40 -11.72
CA TYR A 666 19.73 30.38 -12.86
C TYR A 666 20.41 31.74 -13.04
N PHE A 667 19.62 32.81 -13.00
CA PHE A 667 20.10 34.19 -13.08
C PHE A 667 19.97 34.85 -11.72
N LEU A 668 21.01 35.56 -11.30
CA LEU A 668 21.06 36.26 -10.03
C LEU A 668 21.53 37.70 -10.25
N ARG A 669 20.88 38.65 -9.58
CA ARG A 669 21.29 40.06 -9.60
C ARG A 669 21.24 40.61 -8.19
N LEU A 670 22.33 41.22 -7.74
CA LEU A 670 22.50 41.69 -6.36
C LEU A 670 21.73 42.99 -6.03
N LYS A 671 21.53 43.87 -7.01
CA LYS A 671 20.83 45.15 -6.91
C LYS A 671 20.38 45.61 -8.29
N ARG A 672 19.48 46.59 -8.40
CA ARG A 672 18.90 47.04 -9.69
C ARG A 672 19.98 47.32 -10.76
N ASP A 673 21.02 48.05 -10.37
CA ASP A 673 22.07 48.53 -11.28
C ASP A 673 23.25 47.55 -11.43
N ALA A 674 23.19 46.37 -10.81
CA ALA A 674 24.19 45.32 -11.00
C ALA A 674 23.88 44.49 -12.25
N GLU A 675 24.92 43.93 -12.87
CA GLU A 675 24.76 42.97 -13.96
C GLU A 675 24.17 41.65 -13.45
N TRP A 676 23.48 40.94 -14.36
CA TRP A 676 22.96 39.60 -14.09
C TRP A 676 24.11 38.58 -14.12
N GLU A 677 24.33 37.89 -13.01
CA GLU A 677 25.23 36.76 -12.90
C GLU A 677 24.52 35.47 -13.28
N THR A 678 25.22 34.59 -14.00
CA THR A 678 24.69 33.26 -14.35
C THR A 678 25.30 32.22 -13.40
N CYS A 679 24.45 31.49 -12.67
CA CYS A 679 24.87 30.64 -11.56
C CYS A 679 25.22 29.20 -11.97
N ALA A 680 24.80 28.77 -13.16
CA ALA A 680 25.09 27.47 -13.76
C ALA A 680 25.84 27.66 -15.09
N PRO A 681 26.67 26.69 -15.54
CA PRO A 681 27.31 26.79 -16.85
C PRO A 681 26.25 26.94 -17.94
N VAL A 682 26.56 27.77 -18.95
CA VAL A 682 25.70 27.97 -20.12
C VAL A 682 25.43 26.60 -20.73
N THR A 683 24.19 26.16 -20.59
CA THR A 683 23.75 24.88 -21.12
C THR A 683 23.33 25.15 -22.55
N ASP A 684 23.85 24.37 -23.50
CA ASP A 684 23.40 24.44 -24.88
C ASP A 684 21.87 24.28 -24.89
N SER A 685 21.16 25.22 -25.52
CA SER A 685 19.69 25.22 -25.57
C SER A 685 19.15 24.29 -26.66
N SER A 686 20.01 23.48 -27.28
CA SER A 686 19.66 22.49 -28.30
C SER A 686 18.59 21.49 -27.82
N TRP A 687 18.55 21.16 -26.53
CA TRP A 687 17.49 20.31 -25.96
C TRP A 687 16.08 20.92 -26.11
N LYS A 688 15.94 22.25 -26.19
CA LYS A 688 14.63 22.89 -26.43
C LYS A 688 14.07 22.54 -27.80
N LEU A 689 14.93 22.36 -28.81
CA LEU A 689 14.54 21.91 -30.14
C LEU A 689 13.93 20.51 -30.13
N ILE A 690 14.24 19.72 -29.09
CA ILE A 690 13.69 18.39 -28.86
C ILE A 690 12.41 18.47 -28.00
N ALA A 691 12.43 19.27 -26.93
CA ALA A 691 11.32 19.37 -25.98
C ALA A 691 10.10 20.13 -26.53
N GLU A 692 10.31 21.21 -27.29
CA GLU A 692 9.25 22.08 -27.79
C GLU A 692 8.27 21.35 -28.74
N PRO A 693 8.72 20.55 -29.73
CA PRO A 693 7.81 19.76 -30.56
C PRO A 693 6.95 18.78 -29.76
N VAL A 694 7.53 18.17 -28.71
CA VAL A 694 6.80 17.28 -27.82
C VAL A 694 5.73 18.06 -27.06
N MET A 695 6.09 19.18 -26.41
CA MET A 695 5.11 20.01 -25.70
C MET A 695 4.01 20.54 -26.62
N LYS A 696 4.34 20.94 -27.86
CA LYS A 696 3.35 21.40 -28.85
C LYS A 696 2.29 20.34 -29.15
N LEU A 697 2.68 19.08 -29.28
CA LEU A 697 1.73 17.98 -29.47
C LEU A 697 0.71 17.90 -28.32
N TYR A 698 1.18 18.04 -27.07
CA TYR A 698 0.28 18.03 -25.92
C TYR A 698 -0.54 19.32 -25.81
N THR A 699 -0.01 20.47 -26.24
CA THR A 699 -0.76 21.71 -26.32
C THR A 699 -1.90 21.65 -27.33
N GLU A 700 -1.65 21.10 -28.52
CA GLU A 700 -2.66 20.93 -29.57
C GLU A 700 -3.78 19.95 -29.18
N THR A 701 -3.45 18.97 -28.34
CA THR A 701 -4.40 17.94 -27.89
C THR A 701 -5.08 18.27 -26.56
N THR A 702 -4.69 19.36 -25.89
CA THR A 702 -5.21 19.74 -24.57
C THR A 702 -5.72 21.19 -24.59
N ASP A 703 -7.02 21.36 -24.75
CA ASP A 703 -7.66 22.68 -24.68
C ASP A 703 -7.41 23.36 -23.32
N GLY A 704 -7.18 24.67 -23.34
CA GLY A 704 -6.80 25.43 -22.13
C GLY A 704 -5.34 25.27 -21.67
N SER A 705 -4.48 24.61 -22.46
CA SER A 705 -3.04 24.53 -22.17
C SER A 705 -2.20 25.50 -23.01
N THR A 706 -1.06 25.92 -22.47
CA THR A 706 -0.15 26.90 -23.10
C THR A 706 1.31 26.54 -22.84
N ILE A 707 2.20 26.93 -23.75
CA ILE A 707 3.65 26.81 -23.55
C ILE A 707 4.22 28.19 -23.23
N GLU A 708 4.95 28.28 -22.13
CA GLU A 708 5.79 29.41 -21.78
C GLU A 708 7.26 29.08 -22.11
N ASP A 709 7.81 29.74 -23.12
CA ASP A 709 9.25 29.70 -23.43
C ASP A 709 9.99 30.75 -22.58
N LYS A 710 10.77 30.27 -21.62
CA LYS A 710 11.65 31.11 -20.78
C LYS A 710 13.05 31.13 -21.38
N GLU A 711 14.02 31.84 -20.81
CA GLU A 711 15.36 31.82 -21.42
C GLU A 711 16.04 30.46 -21.26
N THR A 712 15.96 29.86 -20.07
CA THR A 712 16.66 28.60 -19.76
C THR A 712 15.72 27.43 -19.47
N ALA A 713 14.41 27.66 -19.43
CA ALA A 713 13.42 26.62 -19.18
C ALA A 713 12.31 26.65 -20.24
N LEU A 714 11.57 25.55 -20.33
CA LEU A 714 10.34 25.45 -21.12
C LEU A 714 9.24 24.90 -20.21
N VAL A 715 8.10 25.59 -20.14
CA VAL A 715 7.02 25.23 -19.23
C VAL A 715 5.73 25.02 -20.02
N TRP A 716 5.11 23.87 -19.82
CA TRP A 716 3.77 23.57 -20.31
C TRP A 716 2.78 23.75 -19.17
N CYS A 717 1.89 24.74 -19.29
CA CYS A 717 0.87 25.08 -18.29
C CYS A 717 -0.49 24.53 -18.74
N TYR A 718 -1.26 23.98 -17.81
CA TYR A 718 -2.61 23.45 -18.04
C TYR A 718 -3.61 23.93 -16.99
N GLU A 719 -3.35 25.11 -16.41
CA GLU A 719 -4.17 25.71 -15.36
C GLU A 719 -5.62 25.96 -15.81
N ASP A 720 -5.82 26.31 -17.08
CA ASP A 720 -7.15 26.56 -17.68
C ASP A 720 -7.76 25.33 -18.38
N ALA A 721 -7.08 24.18 -18.34
CA ALA A 721 -7.58 22.93 -18.92
C ALA A 721 -8.58 22.24 -17.98
N ASP A 722 -9.35 21.27 -18.50
CA ASP A 722 -10.11 20.37 -17.64
C ASP A 722 -9.19 19.70 -16.60
N PRO A 723 -9.48 19.74 -15.30
CA PRO A 723 -8.53 19.32 -14.27
C PRO A 723 -8.10 17.86 -14.37
N ASP A 724 -9.02 16.96 -14.74
CA ASP A 724 -8.74 15.53 -14.83
C ASP A 724 -7.96 15.22 -16.11
N PHE A 725 -8.40 15.79 -17.24
CA PHE A 725 -7.75 15.61 -18.53
C PHE A 725 -6.37 16.28 -18.59
N GLY A 726 -6.25 17.53 -18.14
CA GLY A 726 -5.00 18.28 -18.06
C GLY A 726 -3.98 17.58 -17.16
N SER A 727 -4.39 17.08 -15.99
CA SER A 727 -3.52 16.29 -15.11
C SER A 727 -3.08 14.97 -15.76
N CYS A 728 -3.95 14.33 -16.53
CA CYS A 728 -3.58 13.12 -17.27
C CYS A 728 -2.56 13.42 -18.37
N GLN A 729 -2.79 14.45 -19.17
CA GLN A 729 -1.91 14.90 -20.24
C GLN A 729 -0.55 15.36 -19.69
N ALA A 730 -0.53 16.05 -18.55
CA ALA A 730 0.69 16.44 -17.86
C ALA A 730 1.57 15.24 -17.49
N LYS A 731 0.97 14.15 -17.01
CA LYS A 731 1.69 12.93 -16.63
C LYS A 731 2.25 12.21 -17.85
N GLU A 732 1.50 12.16 -18.94
CA GLU A 732 2.00 11.58 -20.19
C GLU A 732 3.12 12.42 -20.78
N LEU A 733 2.96 13.74 -20.81
CA LEU A 733 3.99 14.69 -21.23
C LEU A 733 5.27 14.55 -20.40
N LEU A 734 5.15 14.44 -19.07
CA LEU A 734 6.28 14.22 -18.18
C LEU A 734 7.08 12.98 -18.58
N ASN A 735 6.41 11.82 -18.71
CA ASN A 735 7.07 10.57 -19.08
C ASN A 735 7.69 10.63 -20.49
N HIS A 736 7.01 11.27 -21.44
CA HIS A 736 7.49 11.44 -22.80
C HIS A 736 8.76 12.30 -22.82
N LEU A 737 8.74 13.44 -22.13
CA LEU A 737 9.90 14.33 -22.02
C LEU A 737 11.06 13.64 -21.28
N GLU A 738 10.81 12.92 -20.18
CA GLU A 738 11.86 12.17 -19.46
C GLU A 738 12.53 11.13 -20.36
N SER A 739 11.74 10.41 -21.16
CA SER A 739 12.26 9.41 -22.10
C SER A 739 13.07 10.02 -23.24
N VAL A 740 12.64 11.16 -23.78
CA VAL A 740 13.30 11.78 -24.95
C VAL A 740 14.53 12.59 -24.54
N LEU A 741 14.51 13.18 -23.33
CA LEU A 741 15.58 14.00 -22.80
C LEU A 741 16.55 13.23 -21.88
N THR A 742 16.49 11.90 -21.86
CA THR A 742 17.31 11.06 -20.94
C THR A 742 18.82 11.32 -21.06
N ASN A 743 19.32 11.66 -22.25
CA ASN A 743 20.74 11.91 -22.50
C ASN A 743 21.11 13.41 -22.49
N GLU A 744 20.14 14.29 -22.27
CA GLU A 744 20.33 15.73 -22.25
C GLU A 744 20.61 16.21 -20.81
N PRO A 745 21.38 17.29 -20.60
CA PRO A 745 21.73 17.82 -19.28
C PRO A 745 20.56 18.62 -18.65
N VAL A 746 19.35 18.05 -18.67
CA VAL A 746 18.11 18.68 -18.21
C VAL A 746 17.32 17.77 -17.29
N THR A 747 16.42 18.38 -16.53
CA THR A 747 15.50 17.68 -15.63
C THR A 747 14.09 18.12 -15.95
N VAL A 748 13.18 17.14 -16.03
CA VAL A 748 11.75 17.39 -16.19
C VAL A 748 11.11 17.31 -14.80
N LYS A 749 10.27 18.28 -14.47
CA LYS A 749 9.54 18.32 -13.20
C LYS A 749 8.09 18.67 -13.44
N SER A 750 7.19 17.98 -12.77
CA SER A 750 5.78 18.38 -12.70
C SER A 750 5.55 19.24 -11.45
N GLY A 751 4.89 20.38 -11.62
CA GLY A 751 4.37 21.20 -10.54
C GLY A 751 2.85 21.21 -10.50
N LEU A 752 2.28 22.09 -9.67
CA LEU A 752 0.83 22.31 -9.61
C LEU A 752 0.39 22.97 -10.92
N ASN A 753 -0.36 22.25 -11.75
CA ASN A 753 -0.88 22.69 -13.05
C ASN A 753 0.16 23.00 -14.14
N HIS A 754 1.38 22.47 -14.03
CA HIS A 754 2.38 22.62 -15.10
C HIS A 754 3.41 21.48 -15.14
N VAL A 755 4.10 21.34 -16.28
CA VAL A 755 5.28 20.51 -16.49
C VAL A 755 6.42 21.41 -16.98
N GLU A 756 7.54 21.43 -16.26
CA GLU A 756 8.70 22.27 -16.55
C GLU A 756 9.92 21.40 -16.92
N VAL A 757 10.60 21.77 -18.00
CA VAL A 757 11.94 21.27 -18.34
C VAL A 757 12.94 22.37 -18.04
N LYS A 758 13.96 22.06 -17.23
CA LYS A 758 15.02 23.01 -16.86
C LYS A 758 16.39 22.34 -16.77
N PRO A 759 17.51 23.10 -16.82
CA PRO A 759 18.84 22.53 -16.79
C PRO A 759 19.12 21.79 -15.48
N GLN A 760 19.88 20.70 -15.58
CA GLN A 760 20.23 19.89 -14.42
C GLN A 760 21.07 20.70 -13.43
N GLY A 761 20.79 20.52 -12.14
CA GLY A 761 21.50 21.20 -11.06
C GLY A 761 20.93 22.58 -10.70
N VAL A 762 20.02 23.15 -11.49
CA VAL A 762 19.38 24.44 -11.20
C VAL A 762 18.25 24.25 -10.19
N ASN A 763 18.41 24.81 -8.99
CA ASN A 763 17.39 24.83 -7.95
C ASN A 763 17.49 26.07 -7.07
N LYS A 764 16.41 26.39 -6.35
CA LYS A 764 16.34 27.55 -5.47
C LYS A 764 17.40 27.50 -4.35
N GLY A 765 17.83 26.31 -3.94
CA GLY A 765 18.91 26.09 -2.97
C GLY A 765 20.26 26.69 -3.38
N ILE A 766 20.56 26.82 -4.68
CA ILE A 766 21.76 27.52 -5.16
C ILE A 766 21.75 28.98 -4.72
N VAL A 767 20.60 29.64 -4.75
CA VAL A 767 20.47 31.06 -4.36
C VAL A 767 20.83 31.22 -2.89
N ALA A 768 20.32 30.34 -2.03
CA ALA A 768 20.66 30.32 -0.61
C ALA A 768 22.17 30.13 -0.39
N LYS A 769 22.79 29.18 -1.09
CA LYS A 769 24.23 28.93 -0.98
C LYS A 769 25.07 30.11 -1.46
N ARG A 770 24.69 30.73 -2.58
CA ARG A 770 25.37 31.90 -3.15
C ARG A 770 25.25 33.12 -2.25
N LEU A 771 24.06 33.37 -1.69
CA LEU A 771 23.83 34.44 -0.73
C LEU A 771 24.77 34.32 0.48
N LEU A 772 24.79 33.14 1.12
CA LEU A 772 25.65 32.89 2.27
C LEU A 772 27.14 33.02 1.90
N SER A 773 27.54 32.53 0.72
CA SER A 773 28.91 32.65 0.22
C SER A 773 29.30 34.11 -0.08
N ALA A 774 28.38 34.90 -0.63
CA ALA A 774 28.60 36.31 -0.95
C ALA A 774 28.76 37.17 0.32
N MET A 775 28.01 36.85 1.38
CA MET A 775 28.19 37.46 2.70
C MET A 775 29.55 37.07 3.30
N GLN A 776 29.90 35.78 3.24
CA GLN A 776 31.19 35.27 3.72
C GLN A 776 32.39 35.89 2.99
N GLY A 777 32.28 36.09 1.67
CA GLY A 777 33.30 36.76 0.85
C GLY A 777 33.49 38.24 1.18
N LYS A 778 32.53 38.87 1.87
CA LYS A 778 32.64 40.23 2.43
C LYS A 778 33.06 40.24 3.91
N GLU A 779 33.48 39.08 4.44
CA GLU A 779 33.78 38.86 5.87
C GLU A 779 32.58 39.11 6.81
N ILE A 780 31.36 38.99 6.28
CA ILE A 780 30.11 39.17 7.04
C ILE A 780 29.50 37.79 7.28
N SER A 781 29.40 37.38 8.54
CA SER A 781 28.68 36.17 8.95
C SER A 781 27.27 36.53 9.41
N PRO A 782 26.19 36.05 8.76
CA PRO A 782 24.84 36.36 9.20
C PRO A 782 24.56 35.77 10.58
N ASP A 783 24.00 36.59 11.48
CA ASP A 783 23.48 36.20 12.79
C ASP A 783 21.94 36.05 12.78
N PHE A 784 21.29 36.35 11.65
CA PHE A 784 19.87 36.09 11.39
C PHE A 784 19.68 35.58 9.96
N VAL A 785 18.93 34.49 9.78
CA VAL A 785 18.55 33.98 8.46
C VAL A 785 17.06 33.65 8.42
N LEU A 786 16.33 34.31 7.52
CA LEU A 786 14.92 34.04 7.25
C LEU A 786 14.76 33.48 5.84
N CYS A 787 14.05 32.36 5.70
CA CYS A 787 13.71 31.77 4.41
C CYS A 787 12.24 31.40 4.39
N ILE A 788 11.47 31.89 3.42
CA ILE A 788 10.05 31.60 3.28
C ILE A 788 9.76 31.05 1.89
N GLY A 789 8.99 29.97 1.83
CA GLY A 789 8.54 29.32 0.60
C GLY A 789 7.21 28.57 0.76
N ASP A 790 6.53 28.26 -0.34
CA ASP A 790 5.20 27.66 -0.38
C ASP A 790 5.14 26.35 -1.18
N ASP A 791 6.19 25.89 -1.83
CA ASP A 791 6.11 24.69 -2.66
C ASP A 791 7.29 23.73 -2.49
N ARG A 792 7.25 22.62 -3.22
CA ARG A 792 8.28 21.58 -3.17
C ARG A 792 9.65 22.10 -3.64
N SER A 793 9.70 23.12 -4.50
CA SER A 793 10.95 23.68 -5.01
C SER A 793 11.70 24.49 -3.95
N ASP A 794 11.00 24.98 -2.92
CA ASP A 794 11.59 25.71 -1.79
C ASP A 794 12.29 24.81 -0.77
N GLU A 795 11.97 23.51 -0.76
CA GLU A 795 12.59 22.52 0.12
C GLU A 795 14.11 22.47 -0.03
N ASP A 796 14.62 22.75 -1.23
CA ASP A 796 16.06 22.84 -1.50
C ASP A 796 16.69 24.05 -0.78
N MET A 797 15.97 25.18 -0.63
CA MET A 797 16.45 26.34 0.14
C MET A 797 16.49 26.02 1.64
N PHE A 798 15.44 25.38 2.16
CA PHE A 798 15.36 25.02 3.58
C PHE A 798 16.47 24.04 3.97
N GLU A 799 16.77 23.06 3.12
CA GLU A 799 17.86 22.12 3.33
C GLU A 799 19.23 22.81 3.37
N VAL A 800 19.51 23.69 2.41
CA VAL A 800 20.79 24.42 2.36
C VAL A 800 20.97 25.30 3.59
N ILE A 801 19.94 26.04 4.00
CA ILE A 801 20.03 26.95 5.14
C ILE A 801 20.20 26.19 6.46
N THR A 802 19.57 25.02 6.59
CA THR A 802 19.68 24.20 7.80
C THR A 802 21.03 23.47 7.87
N SER A 803 21.61 23.08 6.74
CA SER A 803 22.89 22.35 6.67
C SER A 803 24.13 23.26 6.64
N SER A 804 23.98 24.54 6.27
CA SER A 804 25.09 25.50 6.12
C SER A 804 25.54 26.18 7.42
N GLY A 805 25.44 25.49 8.56
CA GLY A 805 25.90 25.97 9.86
C GLY A 805 27.33 26.57 9.91
N PRO A 806 28.31 26.09 9.12
CA PRO A 806 29.66 26.68 9.09
C PRO A 806 29.76 28.07 8.44
N SER A 807 28.80 28.46 7.60
CA SER A 807 28.79 29.75 6.89
C SER A 807 27.99 30.83 7.64
N MET A 808 27.54 30.54 8.87
CA MET A 808 26.74 31.43 9.71
C MET A 808 27.45 31.70 11.05
N ALA A 809 27.01 32.74 11.77
CA ALA A 809 27.53 33.00 13.11
C ALA A 809 27.21 31.82 14.07
N PRO A 810 28.07 31.50 15.07
CA PRO A 810 27.87 30.36 15.97
C PRO A 810 26.57 30.33 16.78
N ARG A 811 25.82 31.45 16.84
CA ARG A 811 24.51 31.59 17.48
C ARG A 811 23.46 32.22 16.54
N ALA A 812 23.58 31.98 15.24
CA ALA A 812 22.66 32.55 14.27
C ALA A 812 21.22 32.06 14.49
N GLU A 813 20.27 32.99 14.47
CA GLU A 813 18.84 32.69 14.56
C GLU A 813 18.32 32.32 13.17
N VAL A 814 17.95 31.05 12.97
CA VAL A 814 17.53 30.52 11.66
C VAL A 814 16.02 30.23 11.65
N PHE A 815 15.33 30.89 10.72
CA PHE A 815 13.89 30.80 10.48
C PHE A 815 13.61 30.29 9.07
N ALA A 816 13.65 28.97 8.88
CA ALA A 816 13.11 28.33 7.68
C ALA A 816 11.61 28.09 7.86
N CYS A 817 10.78 28.69 7.00
CA CYS A 817 9.33 28.73 7.15
C CYS A 817 8.60 28.35 5.86
N THR A 818 7.65 27.41 5.96
CA THR A 818 6.76 27.06 4.85
C THR A 818 5.39 27.72 4.98
N VAL A 819 4.72 27.99 3.85
CA VAL A 819 3.32 28.40 3.82
C VAL A 819 2.38 27.20 3.95
N GLY A 820 1.45 27.26 4.90
CA GLY A 820 0.49 26.22 5.21
C GLY A 820 1.03 25.12 6.12
N ARG A 821 0.11 24.35 6.73
CA ARG A 821 0.43 23.20 7.59
C ARG A 821 0.63 21.96 6.75
N LYS A 822 1.84 21.78 6.24
CA LYS A 822 2.20 20.64 5.40
C LYS A 822 3.57 20.08 5.75
N PRO A 823 3.86 18.82 5.37
CA PRO A 823 5.19 18.25 5.48
C PRO A 823 6.20 19.13 4.74
N SER A 824 7.27 19.50 5.44
CA SER A 824 8.34 20.34 4.92
C SER A 824 9.61 20.11 5.74
N LYS A 825 10.78 20.37 5.14
CA LYS A 825 12.08 20.49 5.84
C LYS A 825 12.17 21.79 6.64
N ALA A 826 11.27 22.74 6.41
CA ALA A 826 11.17 23.95 7.22
C ALA A 826 10.84 23.62 8.68
N LYS A 827 11.44 24.35 9.62
CA LYS A 827 11.14 24.23 11.06
C LYS A 827 9.86 24.96 11.46
N TYR A 828 9.45 25.95 10.67
CA TYR A 828 8.31 26.80 10.99
C TYR A 828 7.24 26.79 9.90
N TYR A 829 6.02 27.17 10.26
CA TYR A 829 4.97 27.47 9.28
C TYR A 829 4.23 28.78 9.57
N LEU A 830 3.67 29.38 8.52
CA LEU A 830 2.66 30.43 8.57
C LEU A 830 1.40 29.90 7.89
N ASP A 831 0.20 30.28 8.36
CA ASP A 831 -1.03 29.63 7.90
C ASP A 831 -1.37 29.98 6.44
N ASP A 832 -1.15 31.23 6.02
CA ASP A 832 -1.45 31.72 4.67
C ASP A 832 -0.59 32.94 4.27
N THR A 833 -0.77 33.41 3.03
CA THR A 833 -0.11 34.61 2.47
C THR A 833 -0.36 35.89 3.29
N THR A 834 -1.51 36.00 3.95
CA THR A 834 -1.85 37.17 4.79
C THR A 834 -0.97 37.22 6.02
N ASP A 835 -0.75 36.08 6.66
CA ASP A 835 0.15 35.96 7.82
C ASP A 835 1.60 36.30 7.43
N ILE A 836 2.03 35.94 6.21
CA ILE A 836 3.35 36.33 5.68
C ILE A 836 3.44 37.84 5.48
N VAL A 837 2.46 38.43 4.80
CA VAL A 837 2.40 39.89 4.56
C VAL A 837 2.45 40.65 5.89
N ARG A 838 1.69 40.22 6.89
CA ARG A 838 1.74 40.82 8.24
C ARG A 838 3.11 40.68 8.89
N MET A 839 3.75 39.51 8.76
CA MET A 839 5.09 39.25 9.30
C MET A 839 6.14 40.14 8.65
N VAL A 840 6.18 40.19 7.32
CA VAL A 840 7.10 41.04 6.56
C VAL A 840 6.83 42.52 6.88
N GLN A 841 5.58 42.94 7.02
CA GLN A 841 5.23 44.29 7.44
C GLN A 841 5.73 44.62 8.85
N GLY A 842 5.62 43.67 9.79
CA GLY A 842 6.15 43.82 11.15
C GLY A 842 7.66 44.03 11.16
N LEU A 843 8.40 43.28 10.32
CA LEU A 843 9.85 43.45 10.16
C LEU A 843 10.20 44.79 9.49
N ALA A 844 9.47 45.17 8.43
CA ALA A 844 9.64 46.45 7.74
C ALA A 844 9.45 47.65 8.69
N CYS A 845 8.41 47.64 9.53
CA CYS A 845 8.19 48.68 10.54
C CYS A 845 9.37 48.81 11.53
N VAL A 846 10.04 47.71 11.86
CA VAL A 846 11.24 47.73 12.72
C VAL A 846 12.45 48.26 11.96
N SER A 847 12.65 47.87 10.70
CA SER A 847 13.69 48.44 9.84
C SER A 847 13.56 49.95 9.71
N ASP A 848 12.35 50.46 9.46
CA ASP A 848 12.12 51.91 9.37
C ASP A 848 12.45 52.63 10.68
N GLN A 849 12.18 52.02 11.84
CA GLN A 849 12.58 52.56 13.14
C GLN A 849 14.10 52.59 13.34
N ILE A 850 14.83 51.61 12.80
CA ILE A 850 16.29 51.52 12.90
C ILE A 850 16.96 52.53 11.96
N VAL A 851 16.39 52.78 10.77
CA VAL A 851 16.90 53.76 9.80
C VAL A 851 16.65 55.21 10.23
N LEU A 852 15.59 55.45 11.03
CA LEU A 852 15.25 56.78 11.59
C LEU A 852 16.01 57.11 12.89
N CYS A 853 16.61 56.13 13.55
CA CYS A 853 17.45 56.29 14.75
C CYS A 853 18.93 56.35 14.35
#